data_AF-A0A8W8KBN4-F1
#
_entry.id   AF-A0A8W8KBN4-F1
#
_cell.length_a   1.000
_cell.length_b   1.000
_cell.length_c   1.000
_cell.angle_alpha   90.00
_cell.angle_beta   90.00
_cell.angle_gamma   90.00
#
_symmetry.space_group_name_H-M   'P 1'
#
loop_
_entity.id
_entity.type
_entity.pdbx_description
1 polymer ?
#
loop_
_entity_poly.entity_id
_entity_poly.type
_entity_poly.pdbx_seq_one_letter_code
_entity_poly.pdbx_strand_id
1 'polypeptide(L)'
;MLRLEGGIENLARQLMMQQLFVEERIRSDGDSGIKQVRLNHKGTRTFFSDTHSMGSINSIHDHSNYINTIGMGEVIPVLNGIEFRTRHNDYKLRMPHPNSTTYHATVDIPFPEVPPSVKSQPTLEKQIEEMKNYFKAWKFQNPSFRDYRPYFKPVLCYMEGAWTTNTKTLDEPFSSDRHFIDAASWFDLQEKIRFTSYTGGKHNLENFSFLPTTIINMRNGTPEYAQWNYRILCHPIKGDLPLKAFEPVDDLASRLAHKYNLTKFSMTRSARFHLASEYRHAHFLPEKGYGVFQDRVYTHSIMDTIMNQIPGKDNYPAKIFDKSLGLEMLDPFSSSVNPLNTGYYHRRYKYDDKGAMGTKTNNRGFADKNLWVAQTTSNHIAPIHMNDCHKVNRTYTECKEIEARYTYAIPLEIIYMTPLNSWNPYNLPYWDRKHGRYTPTKDHRNGAFNATNAYNGTNYANYYWTPTAFFSGKELNHDAADTVKNSVGVLDSHGNVRRVSASGIRIFLPNIPGVGVLRQRWSVTPVHRDGSSVQKELDAMKEMINHIGAFSNLFQEPPAVSGSAVQQAPDAHFRTSLATKDPPGRHYHELFIEDSDYKLALSGQTVTAETTMESSHTHMVEVAYDSHTHQWVIKKCDDMAHCWDGHSEILTKIQ
;
A
#
# COMPACT_ATOMS: atom_id res chain seq x y z
N MET A 1 -10.32 -0.97 51.31
CA MET A 1 -10.19 -2.03 50.29
C MET A 1 -11.15 -1.78 49.13
N LEU A 2 -12.48 -1.79 49.33
CA LEU A 2 -13.49 -1.54 48.27
C LEU A 2 -13.31 -0.23 47.45
N ARG A 3 -12.89 0.88 48.08
CA ARG A 3 -12.59 2.13 47.35
C ARG A 3 -11.34 2.04 46.46
N LEU A 4 -10.37 1.20 46.84
CA LEU A 4 -9.13 1.01 46.10
C LEU A 4 -9.37 0.12 44.87
N GLU A 5 -10.15 -0.95 45.04
CA GLU A 5 -10.56 -1.85 43.94
C GLU A 5 -11.36 -1.11 42.87
N GLY A 6 -12.37 -0.33 43.26
CA GLY A 6 -13.13 0.50 42.33
C GLY A 6 -12.27 1.59 41.65
N GLY A 7 -11.27 2.12 42.36
CA GLY A 7 -10.31 3.09 41.79
C GLY A 7 -9.41 2.46 40.73
N ILE A 8 -8.89 1.26 40.98
CA ILE A 8 -8.05 0.50 40.02
C ILE A 8 -8.87 0.10 38.79
N GLU A 9 -10.11 -0.35 38.98
CA GLU A 9 -10.99 -0.69 37.86
C GLU A 9 -11.27 0.52 36.97
N ASN A 10 -11.61 1.66 37.56
CA ASN A 10 -11.86 2.89 36.80
C ASN A 10 -10.60 3.38 36.07
N LEU A 11 -9.42 3.28 36.70
CA LEU A 11 -8.16 3.61 36.06
C LEU A 11 -7.86 2.68 34.88
N ALA A 12 -8.06 1.37 35.04
CA ALA A 12 -7.87 0.40 33.97
C ALA A 12 -8.83 0.67 32.79
N ARG A 13 -10.11 0.94 33.06
CA ARG A 13 -11.08 1.36 32.03
C ARG A 13 -10.64 2.65 31.33
N GLN A 14 -10.14 3.63 32.09
CA GLN A 14 -9.61 4.87 31.50
C GLN A 14 -8.41 4.61 30.58
N LEU A 15 -7.50 3.70 30.94
CA LEU A 15 -6.38 3.28 30.09
C LEU A 15 -6.87 2.59 28.81
N MET A 16 -7.88 1.71 28.91
CA MET A 16 -8.52 1.11 27.72
C MET A 16 -9.08 2.18 26.78
N MET A 17 -9.78 3.18 27.33
CA MET A 17 -10.35 4.28 26.53
C MET A 17 -9.28 5.18 25.93
N GLN A 18 -8.16 5.42 26.61
CA GLN A 18 -7.02 6.15 26.06
C GLN A 18 -6.37 5.39 24.90
N GLN A 19 -6.21 4.07 25.03
CA GLN A 19 -5.71 3.23 23.95
C GLN A 19 -6.67 3.24 22.74
N LEU A 20 -7.97 3.09 22.98
CA LEU A 20 -8.99 3.18 21.92
C LEU A 20 -8.96 4.55 21.23
N PHE A 21 -8.81 5.64 21.98
CA PHE A 21 -8.68 6.99 21.41
C PHE A 21 -7.46 7.12 20.47
N VAL A 22 -6.31 6.53 20.84
CA VAL A 22 -5.12 6.50 19.98
C VAL A 22 -5.40 5.70 18.71
N GLU A 23 -6.04 4.53 18.82
CA GLU A 23 -6.39 3.71 17.67
C GLU A 23 -7.39 4.40 16.74
N GLU A 24 -8.42 5.06 17.29
CA GLU A 24 -9.40 5.84 16.51
C GLU A 24 -8.75 7.03 15.81
N ARG A 25 -7.82 7.71 16.48
CA ARG A 25 -7.02 8.76 15.85
C ARG A 25 -6.24 8.22 14.65
N ILE A 26 -5.57 7.07 14.80
CA ILE A 26 -4.83 6.45 13.70
C ILE A 26 -5.77 6.03 12.56
N ARG A 27 -6.95 5.44 12.86
CA ARG A 27 -7.99 5.12 11.86
C ARG A 27 -8.46 6.37 11.10
N SER A 28 -8.48 7.52 11.77
CA SER A 28 -8.88 8.80 11.15
C SER A 28 -7.76 9.45 10.32
N ASP A 29 -6.49 9.21 10.67
CA ASP A 29 -5.33 9.76 9.96
C ASP A 29 -5.08 9.05 8.61
N GLY A 30 -5.53 7.80 8.46
CA GLY A 30 -5.44 7.03 7.21
C GLY A 30 -5.98 5.60 7.31
N ASP A 31 -6.05 4.92 6.17
CA ASP A 31 -6.54 3.54 6.03
C ASP A 31 -5.48 2.53 6.53
N SER A 32 -5.85 1.26 6.70
CA SER A 32 -4.86 0.21 6.97
C SER A 32 -3.87 0.06 5.82
N GLY A 33 -2.61 -0.24 6.15
CA GLY A 33 -1.55 -0.39 5.16
C GLY A 33 -0.15 -0.21 5.73
N ILE A 34 0.85 -0.27 4.85
CA ILE A 34 2.24 -0.03 5.25
C ILE A 34 2.46 1.48 5.40
N LYS A 35 2.94 1.90 6.56
CA LYS A 35 3.23 3.30 6.87
C LYS A 35 4.65 3.67 6.47
N GLN A 36 5.62 2.80 6.79
CA GLN A 36 7.04 3.10 6.62
C GLN A 36 7.90 1.83 6.62
N VAL A 37 9.04 1.88 5.93
CA VAL A 37 10.13 0.92 6.01
C VAL A 37 11.32 1.54 6.75
N ARG A 38 12.33 0.75 7.05
CA ARG A 38 13.56 1.26 7.66
C ARG A 38 14.19 2.39 6.84
N LEU A 39 14.62 3.44 7.54
CA LEU A 39 15.39 4.54 6.95
C LEU A 39 16.82 4.09 6.62
N ASN A 40 17.14 4.09 5.33
CA ASN A 40 18.45 3.82 4.74
C ASN A 40 18.98 5.01 3.91
N HIS A 41 18.08 5.83 3.38
CA HIS A 41 18.33 7.00 2.54
C HIS A 41 17.79 8.25 3.22
N LYS A 42 18.53 9.35 3.12
CA LYS A 42 18.14 10.66 3.64
C LYS A 42 18.67 11.78 2.75
N GLY A 43 18.01 12.91 2.79
CA GLY A 43 18.47 14.14 2.15
C GLY A 43 17.82 15.36 2.79
N THR A 44 18.24 16.55 2.37
CA THR A 44 17.71 17.82 2.87
C THR A 44 16.27 18.09 2.39
N ARG A 45 15.86 17.46 1.29
CA ARG A 45 14.47 17.44 0.82
C ARG A 45 13.76 16.20 1.34
N THR A 46 12.50 16.37 1.74
CA THR A 46 11.67 15.31 2.35
C THR A 46 11.51 14.08 1.44
N PHE A 47 11.42 14.29 0.12
CA PHE A 47 11.30 13.21 -0.86
C PHE A 47 12.59 12.40 -1.09
N PHE A 48 13.69 12.68 -0.37
CA PHE A 48 14.90 11.84 -0.34
C PHE A 48 14.94 10.85 0.84
N SER A 49 13.92 10.84 1.71
CA SER A 49 13.83 9.92 2.84
C SER A 49 12.94 8.71 2.55
N ASP A 50 13.28 7.54 3.10
CA ASP A 50 12.46 6.33 2.88
C ASP A 50 11.08 6.44 3.54
N THR A 51 10.07 6.01 2.78
CA THR A 51 8.68 5.85 3.26
C THR A 51 8.28 4.38 3.16
N HIS A 52 7.24 4.03 2.41
CA HIS A 52 6.94 2.66 2.02
C HIS A 52 7.77 2.22 0.79
N SER A 53 8.23 3.20 0.00
CA SER A 53 9.01 3.02 -1.23
C SER A 53 10.15 4.04 -1.32
N MET A 54 11.31 3.60 -1.82
CA MET A 54 12.46 4.43 -2.21
C MET A 54 13.47 3.54 -2.95
N GLY A 55 14.24 2.72 -2.23
CA GLY A 55 15.14 1.72 -2.81
C GLY A 55 14.45 0.38 -3.09
N SER A 56 13.41 0.04 -2.31
CA SER A 56 12.56 -1.13 -2.50
C SER A 56 11.21 -0.93 -1.80
N ILE A 57 10.11 -1.36 -2.41
CA ILE A 57 8.78 -1.36 -1.78
C ILE A 57 8.79 -2.38 -0.64
N ASN A 58 8.32 -2.00 0.55
CA ASN A 58 8.28 -2.89 1.72
C ASN A 58 9.63 -3.56 2.07
N SER A 59 10.75 -2.99 1.60
CA SER A 59 12.08 -3.61 1.71
C SER A 59 12.14 -5.05 1.14
N ILE A 60 11.42 -5.33 0.06
CA ILE A 60 11.51 -6.64 -0.62
C ILE A 60 12.90 -6.86 -1.22
N HIS A 61 13.36 -8.11 -1.16
CA HIS A 61 14.66 -8.54 -1.67
C HIS A 61 14.63 -10.05 -1.99
N ASP A 62 15.70 -10.59 -2.58
CA ASP A 62 15.73 -11.91 -3.20
C ASP A 62 16.43 -12.98 -2.36
N HIS A 63 15.70 -14.07 -2.12
CA HIS A 63 16.20 -15.32 -1.55
C HIS A 63 16.01 -16.48 -2.53
N SER A 64 16.24 -16.25 -3.83
CA SER A 64 15.95 -17.24 -4.88
C SER A 64 16.78 -18.53 -4.77
N ASN A 65 17.86 -18.54 -3.97
CA ASN A 65 18.60 -19.75 -3.61
C ASN A 65 17.91 -20.61 -2.55
N TYR A 66 16.85 -20.12 -1.90
CA TYR A 66 15.99 -20.90 -1.03
C TYR A 66 14.79 -21.43 -1.82
N ILE A 67 14.26 -22.57 -1.38
CA ILE A 67 13.15 -23.23 -2.07
C ILE A 67 11.90 -22.33 -2.12
N ASN A 68 11.46 -21.80 -0.97
CA ASN A 68 10.20 -21.06 -0.85
C ASN A 68 10.26 -19.84 0.07
N THR A 69 11.45 -19.31 0.34
CA THR A 69 11.64 -18.11 1.16
C THR A 69 11.49 -16.85 0.32
N ILE A 70 10.68 -15.92 0.80
CA ILE A 70 10.35 -14.65 0.14
C ILE A 70 10.92 -13.52 1.00
N GLY A 71 11.89 -12.78 0.46
CA GLY A 71 12.60 -11.72 1.18
C GLY A 71 11.73 -10.47 1.35
N MET A 72 11.59 -10.02 2.59
CA MET A 72 10.91 -8.77 2.98
C MET A 72 11.52 -8.27 4.29
N GLY A 73 11.98 -7.02 4.31
CA GLY A 73 12.62 -6.42 5.48
C GLY A 73 11.64 -5.98 6.58
N GLU A 74 12.13 -5.15 7.50
CA GLU A 74 11.35 -4.53 8.56
C GLU A 74 10.41 -3.45 8.01
N VAL A 75 9.14 -3.55 8.37
CA VAL A 75 8.09 -2.58 8.03
C VAL A 75 7.30 -2.16 9.26
N ILE A 76 6.73 -0.96 9.20
CA ILE A 76 5.74 -0.42 10.14
C ILE A 76 4.37 -0.46 9.46
N PRO A 77 3.56 -1.50 9.70
CA PRO A 77 2.15 -1.55 9.29
C PRO A 77 1.22 -0.83 10.27
N VAL A 78 0.07 -0.44 9.75
CA VAL A 78 -1.14 -0.08 10.50
C VAL A 78 -2.25 -1.05 10.10
N LEU A 79 -2.84 -1.75 11.08
CA LEU A 79 -3.97 -2.64 10.87
C LEU A 79 -5.09 -2.29 11.86
N ASN A 80 -6.23 -1.84 11.34
CA ASN A 80 -7.37 -1.42 12.15
C ASN A 80 -6.97 -0.45 13.29
N GLY A 81 -6.23 0.62 12.98
CA GLY A 81 -5.77 1.60 13.96
C GLY A 81 -4.54 1.19 14.79
N ILE A 82 -4.05 -0.03 14.64
CA ILE A 82 -2.93 -0.55 15.44
C ILE A 82 -1.64 -0.44 14.65
N GLU A 83 -0.76 0.45 15.08
CA GLU A 83 0.58 0.64 14.54
C GLU A 83 1.59 -0.25 15.27
N PHE A 84 2.37 -1.02 14.53
CA PHE A 84 3.36 -1.93 15.10
C PHE A 84 4.60 -2.00 14.19
N ARG A 85 5.75 -2.45 14.70
CA ARG A 85 6.97 -2.66 13.90
C ARG A 85 7.28 -4.14 13.83
N THR A 86 7.36 -4.65 12.62
CA THR A 86 7.72 -6.04 12.35
C THR A 86 9.21 -6.28 12.56
N ARG A 87 9.61 -7.52 12.84
CA ARG A 87 10.99 -7.97 12.61
C ARG A 87 11.27 -8.04 11.10
N HIS A 88 12.50 -8.33 10.71
CA HIS A 88 12.78 -8.72 9.33
C HIS A 88 11.93 -9.94 8.96
N ASN A 89 11.22 -9.90 7.84
CA ASN A 89 10.06 -10.74 7.62
C ASN A 89 10.29 -12.04 6.83
N ASP A 90 11.38 -12.22 6.07
CA ASP A 90 11.76 -13.45 5.31
C ASP A 90 10.79 -14.63 5.47
N TYR A 91 9.65 -14.55 4.79
CA TYR A 91 8.49 -15.40 5.04
C TYR A 91 8.47 -16.54 4.03
N LYS A 92 7.65 -17.57 4.29
CA LYS A 92 7.54 -18.72 3.38
C LYS A 92 6.26 -18.68 2.57
N LEU A 93 6.34 -19.21 1.36
CA LEU A 93 5.19 -19.44 0.48
C LEU A 93 4.30 -20.58 1.03
N ARG A 94 3.53 -20.27 2.08
CA ARG A 94 2.66 -21.18 2.83
C ARG A 94 1.23 -20.68 2.86
N MET A 95 0.28 -21.62 2.88
CA MET A 95 -1.15 -21.32 3.01
C MET A 95 -1.74 -21.91 4.30
N PRO A 96 -2.90 -21.40 4.77
CA PRO A 96 -3.68 -22.02 5.82
C PRO A 96 -3.94 -23.51 5.53
N HIS A 97 -4.01 -24.36 6.56
CA HIS A 97 -4.21 -25.79 6.35
C HIS A 97 -5.61 -26.08 5.72
N PRO A 98 -5.71 -26.87 4.64
CA PRO A 98 -6.99 -27.10 3.94
C PRO A 98 -8.04 -27.82 4.79
N ASN A 99 -7.59 -28.73 5.67
CA ASN A 99 -8.47 -29.65 6.38
C ASN A 99 -8.36 -29.58 7.92
N SER A 100 -7.68 -28.57 8.49
CA SER A 100 -7.47 -28.48 9.94
C SER A 100 -7.92 -27.11 10.44
N THR A 101 -8.60 -27.08 11.58
CA THR A 101 -8.95 -25.86 12.32
C THR A 101 -7.92 -25.52 13.40
N THR A 102 -6.84 -26.29 13.51
CA THR A 102 -5.80 -26.05 14.51
C THR A 102 -5.15 -24.69 14.30
N TYR A 103 -4.98 -23.94 15.39
CA TYR A 103 -4.34 -22.63 15.39
C TYR A 103 -2.96 -22.69 14.73
N HIS A 104 -2.71 -21.77 13.79
CA HIS A 104 -1.45 -21.67 13.04
C HIS A 104 -1.07 -22.89 12.17
N ALA A 105 -1.98 -23.86 11.97
CA ALA A 105 -1.74 -24.95 11.02
C ALA A 105 -1.60 -24.40 9.59
N THR A 106 -0.47 -24.73 8.96
CA THR A 106 -0.13 -24.28 7.60
C THR A 106 0.50 -25.41 6.80
N VAL A 107 0.43 -25.29 5.48
CA VAL A 107 1.11 -26.19 4.54
C VAL A 107 1.86 -25.38 3.49
N ASP A 108 2.92 -25.94 2.92
CA ASP A 108 3.61 -25.32 1.79
C ASP A 108 2.66 -25.28 0.57
N ILE A 109 2.70 -24.18 -0.17
CA ILE A 109 1.96 -24.09 -1.44
C ILE A 109 2.66 -24.96 -2.47
N PRO A 110 1.97 -25.91 -3.12
CA PRO A 110 2.61 -26.77 -4.11
C PRO A 110 3.07 -25.96 -5.32
N PHE A 111 4.31 -26.19 -5.75
CA PHE A 111 4.83 -25.58 -6.97
C PHE A 111 4.13 -26.12 -8.21
N PRO A 112 3.96 -25.29 -9.25
CA PRO A 112 3.38 -25.74 -10.50
C PRO A 112 4.25 -26.82 -11.12
N GLU A 113 3.61 -27.76 -11.80
CA GLU A 113 4.31 -28.79 -12.55
C GLU A 113 5.05 -28.22 -13.76
N VAL A 114 6.10 -28.92 -14.19
CA VAL A 114 6.74 -28.63 -15.48
C VAL A 114 5.83 -29.12 -16.61
N PRO A 115 5.55 -28.29 -17.63
CA PRO A 115 4.71 -28.70 -18.75
C PRO A 115 5.17 -30.01 -19.39
N PRO A 116 4.26 -30.96 -19.71
CA PRO A 116 4.63 -32.23 -20.32
C PRO A 116 5.40 -32.07 -21.63
N SER A 117 5.06 -31.06 -22.45
CA SER A 117 5.74 -30.78 -23.72
C SER A 117 7.21 -30.37 -23.55
N VAL A 118 7.58 -29.82 -22.39
CA VAL A 118 8.99 -29.57 -22.03
C VAL A 118 9.66 -30.89 -21.69
N LYS A 119 9.08 -31.69 -20.80
CA LYS A 119 9.68 -32.97 -20.36
C LYS A 119 9.86 -33.98 -21.51
N SER A 120 8.99 -33.92 -22.52
CA SER A 120 9.04 -34.82 -23.68
C SER A 120 10.11 -34.46 -24.71
N GLN A 121 10.81 -33.33 -24.58
CA GLN A 121 11.85 -32.97 -25.55
C GLN A 121 13.08 -33.88 -25.41
N PRO A 122 13.70 -34.31 -26.52
CA PRO A 122 14.74 -35.34 -26.51
C PRO A 122 16.11 -34.84 -26.01
N THR A 123 16.34 -33.52 -26.00
CA THR A 123 17.60 -32.92 -25.52
C THR A 123 17.32 -31.73 -24.61
N LEU A 124 18.29 -31.41 -23.75
CA LEU A 124 18.18 -30.27 -22.83
C LEU A 124 18.00 -28.95 -23.57
N GLU A 125 18.68 -28.76 -24.70
CA GLU A 125 18.60 -27.55 -25.51
C GLU A 125 17.17 -27.33 -26.02
N LYS A 126 16.51 -28.42 -26.46
CA LYS A 126 15.10 -28.38 -26.86
C LYS A 126 14.16 -28.19 -25.67
N GLN A 127 14.46 -28.76 -24.51
CA GLN A 127 13.72 -28.45 -23.27
C GLN A 127 13.80 -26.97 -22.93
N ILE A 128 14.99 -26.38 -23.01
CA ILE A 128 15.23 -24.95 -22.75
C ILE A 128 14.42 -24.09 -23.74
N GLU A 129 14.45 -24.42 -25.03
CA GLU A 129 13.69 -23.70 -26.06
C GLU A 129 12.18 -23.77 -25.82
N GLU A 130 11.65 -24.95 -25.53
CA GLU A 130 10.23 -25.13 -25.22
C GLU A 130 9.83 -24.41 -23.94
N MET A 131 10.65 -24.44 -22.90
CA MET A 131 10.42 -23.66 -21.68
C MET A 131 10.39 -22.16 -21.99
N LYS A 132 11.31 -21.65 -22.82
CA LYS A 132 11.30 -20.24 -23.27
C LYS A 132 10.01 -19.87 -24.00
N ASN A 133 9.41 -20.79 -24.77
CA ASN A 133 8.12 -20.54 -25.43
C ASN A 133 6.97 -20.33 -24.43
N TYR A 134 6.95 -21.04 -23.30
CA TYR A 134 5.99 -20.78 -22.22
C TYR A 134 6.19 -19.40 -21.58
N PHE A 135 7.45 -19.00 -21.31
CA PHE A 135 7.75 -17.66 -20.80
C PHE A 135 7.43 -16.56 -21.80
N LYS A 136 7.62 -16.81 -23.10
CA LYS A 136 7.19 -15.93 -24.18
C LYS A 136 5.66 -15.77 -24.19
N ALA A 137 4.92 -16.87 -24.09
CA ALA A 137 3.46 -16.86 -24.02
C ALA A 137 2.96 -16.05 -22.81
N TRP A 138 3.59 -16.22 -21.64
CA TRP A 138 3.28 -15.44 -20.45
C TRP A 138 3.64 -13.95 -20.62
N LYS A 139 4.82 -13.62 -21.14
CA LYS A 139 5.22 -12.22 -21.42
C LYS A 139 4.18 -11.48 -22.26
N PHE A 140 3.73 -12.10 -23.34
CA PHE A 140 2.80 -11.50 -24.29
C PHE A 140 1.33 -11.75 -23.92
N GLN A 141 1.04 -12.41 -22.79
CA GLN A 141 -0.29 -12.81 -22.34
C GLN A 141 -1.10 -13.51 -23.46
N ASN A 142 -0.42 -14.37 -24.22
CA ASN A 142 -0.97 -15.00 -25.42
C ASN A 142 -0.95 -16.54 -25.28
N PRO A 143 -2.08 -17.17 -24.90
CA PRO A 143 -2.15 -18.62 -24.72
C PRO A 143 -2.05 -19.39 -26.04
N SER A 144 -2.19 -18.74 -27.20
CA SER A 144 -2.05 -19.39 -28.51
C SER A 144 -0.60 -19.76 -28.84
N PHE A 145 0.39 -19.11 -28.20
CA PHE A 145 1.79 -19.53 -28.32
C PHE A 145 2.03 -20.83 -27.55
N ARG A 146 1.65 -20.82 -26.27
CA ARG A 146 1.56 -21.96 -25.35
C ARG A 146 0.56 -21.59 -24.26
N ASP A 147 -0.32 -22.51 -23.87
CA ASP A 147 -1.20 -22.26 -22.75
C ASP A 147 -0.41 -22.32 -21.43
N TYR A 148 -0.01 -21.15 -20.95
CA TYR A 148 0.81 -20.99 -19.75
C TYR A 148 -0.01 -21.05 -18.44
N ARG A 149 -1.32 -20.77 -18.49
CA ARG A 149 -2.18 -20.59 -17.31
C ARG A 149 -2.23 -21.80 -16.36
N PRO A 150 -2.12 -23.06 -16.84
CA PRO A 150 -1.99 -24.22 -15.95
C PRO A 150 -0.70 -24.23 -15.12
N TYR A 151 0.35 -23.54 -15.56
CA TYR A 151 1.69 -23.68 -15.01
C TYR A 151 2.27 -22.39 -14.42
N PHE A 152 1.66 -21.24 -14.69
CA PHE A 152 2.01 -19.96 -14.09
C PHE A 152 0.90 -19.59 -13.11
N LYS A 153 1.14 -19.83 -11.82
CA LYS A 153 0.10 -19.77 -10.79
C LYS A 153 0.25 -18.49 -9.95
N PRO A 154 -0.75 -17.59 -9.97
CA PRO A 154 -0.74 -16.42 -9.11
C PRO A 154 -1.07 -16.80 -7.66
N VAL A 155 -0.31 -16.23 -6.73
CA VAL A 155 -0.45 -16.43 -5.29
C VAL A 155 -0.48 -15.06 -4.63
N LEU A 156 -1.52 -14.75 -3.85
CA LEU A 156 -1.56 -13.53 -3.03
C LEU A 156 -0.93 -13.80 -1.67
N CYS A 157 0.10 -13.04 -1.30
CA CYS A 157 0.62 -13.01 0.05
C CYS A 157 0.04 -11.80 0.82
N TYR A 158 -0.31 -12.01 2.08
CA TYR A 158 -1.05 -11.08 2.92
C TYR A 158 -0.49 -11.07 4.35
N MET A 159 -0.62 -9.92 5.02
CA MET A 159 -0.33 -9.78 6.44
C MET A 159 -1.64 -9.90 7.21
N GLU A 160 -1.67 -10.77 8.21
CA GLU A 160 -2.78 -10.94 9.15
C GLU A 160 -2.33 -10.50 10.54
N GLY A 161 -3.14 -9.70 11.25
CA GLY A 161 -2.91 -9.29 12.64
C GLY A 161 -4.10 -9.59 13.55
N ALA A 162 -3.82 -9.84 14.84
CA ALA A 162 -4.84 -10.08 15.85
C ALA A 162 -4.32 -9.84 17.27
N TRP A 163 -5.23 -9.47 18.18
CA TRP A 163 -4.98 -9.50 19.62
C TRP A 163 -5.01 -10.96 20.12
N THR A 164 -3.95 -11.42 20.77
CA THR A 164 -3.84 -12.78 21.30
C THR A 164 -3.87 -12.82 22.82
N THR A 165 -4.36 -13.93 23.38
CA THR A 165 -4.51 -14.15 24.82
C THR A 165 -3.23 -14.61 25.52
N ASN A 166 -2.27 -15.19 24.79
CA ASN A 166 -1.00 -15.61 25.37
C ASN A 166 -0.06 -14.40 25.56
N THR A 167 -0.02 -13.87 26.77
CA THR A 167 0.80 -12.71 27.16
C THR A 167 2.03 -13.10 27.99
N LYS A 168 2.20 -14.39 28.32
CA LYS A 168 3.29 -14.87 29.19
C LYS A 168 4.47 -15.42 28.40
N THR A 169 4.23 -16.06 27.26
CA THR A 169 5.29 -16.56 26.38
C THR A 169 5.22 -15.90 25.00
N LEU A 170 6.38 -15.79 24.36
CA LEU A 170 6.50 -15.26 23.02
C LEU A 170 6.48 -16.43 22.03
N ASP A 171 5.37 -16.59 21.31
CA ASP A 171 5.26 -17.58 20.25
C ASP A 171 5.69 -16.94 18.92
N GLU A 172 6.52 -17.64 18.15
CA GLU A 172 6.90 -17.19 16.81
C GLU A 172 5.65 -17.00 15.94
N PRO A 173 5.44 -15.79 15.38
CA PRO A 173 4.24 -15.51 14.61
C PRO A 173 4.12 -16.36 13.33
N PHE A 174 5.24 -16.69 12.72
CA PHE A 174 5.34 -17.54 11.53
C PHE A 174 6.77 -18.04 11.32
N SER A 175 6.94 -19.11 10.53
CA SER A 175 8.26 -19.64 10.20
C SER A 175 9.04 -18.70 9.27
N SER A 176 10.20 -18.25 9.73
CA SER A 176 11.25 -17.67 8.90
C SER A 176 12.52 -18.53 9.01
N ASP A 177 13.30 -18.58 7.93
CA ASP A 177 14.54 -19.38 7.89
C ASP A 177 15.76 -18.64 8.44
N ARG A 178 15.65 -17.32 8.62
CA ARG A 178 16.77 -16.44 8.95
C ARG A 178 16.53 -15.57 10.19
N HIS A 179 15.27 -15.29 10.50
CA HIS A 179 14.90 -14.39 11.57
C HIS A 179 13.93 -15.04 12.56
N PHE A 180 14.04 -14.64 13.81
CA PHE A 180 13.17 -15.03 14.91
C PHE A 180 13.08 -13.83 15.87
N ILE A 181 12.08 -13.77 16.72
CA ILE A 181 11.97 -12.77 17.76
C ILE A 181 12.93 -13.14 18.87
N ASP A 182 13.98 -12.33 19.05
CA ASP A 182 15.01 -12.57 20.05
C ASP A 182 14.60 -11.99 21.42
N ALA A 183 13.63 -12.63 22.05
CA ALA A 183 13.23 -12.34 23.43
C ALA A 183 12.72 -13.59 24.15
N ALA A 184 13.01 -13.69 25.45
CA ALA A 184 12.56 -14.80 26.29
C ALA A 184 11.10 -14.65 26.73
N SER A 185 10.60 -13.41 26.77
CA SER A 185 9.24 -13.07 27.16
C SER A 185 8.81 -11.75 26.55
N TRP A 186 7.53 -11.41 26.75
CA TRP A 186 6.96 -10.14 26.36
C TRP A 186 7.61 -8.93 27.01
N PHE A 187 7.88 -9.01 28.30
CA PHE A 187 8.54 -7.93 29.02
C PHE A 187 9.98 -7.74 28.55
N ASP A 188 10.71 -8.84 28.29
CA ASP A 188 12.06 -8.77 27.71
C ASP A 188 12.06 -8.09 26.33
N LEU A 189 11.09 -8.44 25.47
CA LEU A 189 10.92 -7.79 24.16
C LEU A 189 10.66 -6.28 24.32
N GLN A 190 9.75 -5.90 25.23
CA GLN A 190 9.43 -4.51 25.50
C GLN A 190 10.63 -3.72 26.05
N GLU A 191 11.41 -4.31 26.97
CA GLU A 191 12.61 -3.68 27.52
C GLU A 191 13.67 -3.48 26.45
N LYS A 192 13.95 -4.49 25.62
CA LYS A 192 14.86 -4.40 24.47
C LYS A 192 14.44 -3.30 23.50
N ILE A 193 13.15 -3.18 23.22
CA ILE A 193 12.62 -2.17 22.29
C ILE A 193 12.63 -0.79 22.89
N ARG A 194 12.27 -0.67 24.16
CA ARG A 194 12.37 0.58 24.91
C ARG A 194 13.82 1.05 24.87
N PHE A 195 14.76 0.21 25.30
CA PHE A 195 16.18 0.54 25.31
C PHE A 195 16.69 0.96 23.93
N THR A 196 16.44 0.18 22.88
CA THR A 196 16.87 0.51 21.51
C THR A 196 16.21 1.77 20.95
N SER A 197 14.93 2.00 21.24
CA SER A 197 14.22 3.22 20.82
C SER A 197 14.76 4.48 21.50
N TYR A 198 15.09 4.43 22.80
CA TYR A 198 15.65 5.57 23.55
C TYR A 198 17.13 5.83 23.24
N THR A 199 17.90 4.79 22.92
CA THR A 199 19.34 4.91 22.65
C THR A 199 19.66 5.08 21.16
N GLY A 200 18.71 4.82 20.27
CA GLY A 200 18.94 4.72 18.83
C GLY A 200 19.73 3.46 18.41
N GLY A 201 19.97 2.52 19.34
CA GLY A 201 20.64 1.25 19.07
C GLY A 201 19.82 0.32 18.18
N LYS A 202 20.48 -0.67 17.55
CA LYS A 202 19.82 -1.69 16.73
C LYS A 202 20.23 -3.11 17.12
N HIS A 203 19.34 -4.06 16.87
CA HIS A 203 19.73 -5.47 16.80
C HIS A 203 20.34 -5.76 15.43
N ASN A 204 21.57 -6.27 15.39
CA ASN A 204 22.27 -6.53 14.11
C ASN A 204 21.60 -7.60 13.25
N LEU A 205 20.85 -8.52 13.85
CA LEU A 205 20.08 -9.53 13.13
C LEU A 205 18.62 -9.14 12.91
N GLU A 206 18.21 -7.91 13.29
CA GLU A 206 16.86 -7.37 12.99
C GLU A 206 15.70 -8.23 13.55
N ASN A 207 15.90 -8.73 14.76
CA ASN A 207 15.03 -9.68 15.44
C ASN A 207 14.08 -9.01 16.48
N PHE A 208 14.08 -7.68 16.58
CA PHE A 208 13.25 -6.95 17.56
C PHE A 208 12.00 -6.37 16.90
N SER A 209 10.83 -6.87 17.27
CA SER A 209 9.53 -6.41 16.76
C SER A 209 8.78 -5.60 17.83
N PHE A 210 8.31 -4.39 17.51
CA PHE A 210 7.41 -3.64 18.39
C PHE A 210 5.98 -4.14 18.22
N LEU A 211 5.52 -4.89 19.21
CA LEU A 211 4.22 -5.53 19.26
C LEU A 211 3.42 -4.97 20.45
N PRO A 212 2.40 -4.13 20.19
CA PRO A 212 1.62 -3.48 21.23
C PRO A 212 0.94 -4.45 22.20
N THR A 213 0.72 -3.98 23.43
CA THR A 213 -0.11 -4.65 24.45
C THR A 213 -1.25 -3.74 24.85
N THR A 214 -2.41 -4.31 25.16
CA THR A 214 -3.59 -3.58 25.62
C THR A 214 -4.27 -4.33 26.76
N ILE A 215 -5.09 -3.62 27.53
CA ILE A 215 -6.13 -4.23 28.36
C ILE A 215 -7.34 -4.37 27.43
N ILE A 216 -7.70 -5.61 27.08
CA ILE A 216 -8.77 -5.86 26.11
C ILE A 216 -10.15 -5.90 26.77
N ASN A 217 -10.21 -6.39 28.02
CA ASN A 217 -11.43 -6.45 28.83
C ASN A 217 -11.14 -6.14 30.30
N MET A 218 -12.21 -5.82 31.03
CA MET A 218 -12.25 -5.77 32.50
C MET A 218 -13.32 -6.74 32.99
N ARG A 219 -12.92 -7.83 33.64
CA ARG A 219 -13.84 -8.86 34.16
C ARG A 219 -13.72 -8.93 35.68
N ASN A 220 -14.81 -8.61 36.38
CA ASN A 220 -14.90 -8.64 37.85
C ASN A 220 -13.73 -7.90 38.53
N GLY A 221 -13.41 -6.69 38.07
CA GLY A 221 -12.30 -5.88 38.59
C GLY A 221 -10.89 -6.33 38.17
N THR A 222 -10.76 -7.39 37.38
CA THR A 222 -9.47 -7.90 36.90
C THR A 222 -9.23 -7.49 35.43
N PRO A 223 -8.10 -6.85 35.10
CA PRO A 223 -7.74 -6.55 33.73
C PRO A 223 -7.31 -7.80 32.98
N GLU A 224 -7.92 -8.02 31.81
CA GLU A 224 -7.48 -9.02 30.85
C GLU A 224 -6.57 -8.36 29.82
N TYR A 225 -5.31 -8.79 29.79
CA TYR A 225 -4.35 -8.28 28.82
C TYR A 225 -4.41 -9.07 27.52
N ALA A 226 -4.28 -8.35 26.42
CA ALA A 226 -4.06 -8.93 25.11
C ALA A 226 -2.89 -8.21 24.45
N GLN A 227 -2.40 -8.83 23.40
CA GLN A 227 -1.19 -8.39 22.78
C GLN A 227 -1.21 -8.69 21.30
N TRP A 228 -0.74 -7.72 20.54
CA TRP A 228 -0.85 -7.75 19.11
C TRP A 228 0.20 -8.70 18.53
N ASN A 229 -0.26 -9.66 17.75
CA ASN A 229 0.61 -10.50 16.93
C ASN A 229 0.18 -10.40 15.48
N TYR A 230 1.13 -10.68 14.59
CA TYR A 230 0.90 -10.70 13.16
C TYR A 230 1.42 -11.99 12.55
N ARG A 231 1.05 -12.34 11.32
CA ARG A 231 1.73 -13.36 10.51
C ARG A 231 1.62 -13.00 9.04
N ILE A 232 2.56 -13.48 8.23
CA ILE A 232 2.48 -13.39 6.77
C ILE A 232 2.23 -14.79 6.23
N LEU A 233 1.16 -14.92 5.45
CA LEU A 233 0.80 -16.14 4.73
C LEU A 233 0.45 -15.81 3.29
N CYS A 234 0.25 -16.84 2.50
CA CYS A 234 -0.09 -16.75 1.10
C CYS A 234 -1.29 -17.63 0.75
N HIS A 235 -1.97 -17.28 -0.34
CA HIS A 235 -3.16 -17.95 -0.83
C HIS A 235 -3.05 -18.14 -2.35
N PRO A 236 -3.12 -19.38 -2.86
CA PRO A 236 -3.18 -19.61 -4.30
C PRO A 236 -4.51 -19.11 -4.84
N ILE A 237 -4.46 -18.11 -5.72
CA ILE A 237 -5.66 -17.48 -6.28
C ILE A 237 -6.37 -18.50 -7.17
N LYS A 238 -7.69 -18.62 -7.01
CA LYS A 238 -8.49 -19.46 -7.92
C LYS A 238 -8.52 -18.85 -9.31
N GLY A 239 -8.02 -19.58 -10.30
CA GLY A 239 -8.02 -19.18 -11.70
C GLY A 239 -6.74 -18.48 -12.15
N ASP A 240 -6.80 -17.85 -13.31
CA ASP A 240 -5.72 -17.02 -13.85
C ASP A 240 -5.91 -15.57 -13.40
N LEU A 241 -4.81 -14.86 -13.21
CA LEU A 241 -4.80 -13.41 -13.01
C LEU A 241 -3.95 -12.82 -14.14
N PRO A 242 -4.57 -12.19 -15.16
CA PRO A 242 -3.81 -11.66 -16.28
C PRO A 242 -3.04 -10.40 -15.88
N LEU A 243 -1.88 -10.19 -16.50
CA LEU A 243 -1.02 -9.03 -16.23
C LEU A 243 -1.65 -7.69 -16.60
N LYS A 244 -2.72 -7.69 -17.40
CA LYS A 244 -3.55 -6.50 -17.66
C LYS A 244 -4.18 -5.91 -16.39
N ALA A 245 -4.29 -6.70 -15.33
CA ALA A 245 -4.87 -6.25 -14.07
C ALA A 245 -3.94 -5.34 -13.26
N PHE A 246 -2.65 -5.25 -13.60
CA PHE A 246 -1.67 -4.49 -12.82
C PHE A 246 -1.32 -3.19 -13.52
N GLU A 247 -1.43 -2.07 -12.81
CA GLU A 247 -0.96 -0.76 -13.28
C GLU A 247 0.01 -0.18 -12.25
N PRO A 248 1.20 0.31 -12.64
CA PRO A 248 2.15 0.86 -11.68
C PRO A 248 1.60 2.13 -11.03
N VAL A 249 1.72 2.22 -9.71
CA VAL A 249 1.39 3.43 -8.96
C VAL A 249 2.44 4.50 -9.22
N ASP A 250 2.01 5.73 -9.49
CA ASP A 250 2.91 6.86 -9.61
C ASP A 250 3.40 7.37 -8.23
N ASP A 251 4.42 6.69 -7.69
CA ASP A 251 5.15 7.13 -6.50
C ASP A 251 6.14 8.26 -6.89
N LEU A 252 5.59 9.45 -7.13
CA LEU A 252 6.33 10.59 -7.68
C LEU A 252 7.54 10.98 -6.85
N ALA A 253 7.48 10.88 -5.51
CA ALA A 253 8.61 11.18 -4.63
C ALA A 253 9.82 10.27 -4.94
N SER A 254 9.59 8.95 -5.01
CA SER A 254 10.63 7.97 -5.35
C SER A 254 11.13 8.14 -6.78
N ARG A 255 10.23 8.45 -7.73
CA ARG A 255 10.62 8.75 -9.12
C ARG A 255 11.46 10.01 -9.24
N LEU A 256 11.08 11.09 -8.55
CA LEU A 256 11.80 12.36 -8.55
C LEU A 256 13.19 12.20 -7.92
N ALA A 257 13.27 11.48 -6.80
CA ALA A 257 14.54 11.19 -6.12
C ALA A 257 15.54 10.49 -7.06
N HIS A 258 15.06 9.56 -7.91
CA HIS A 258 15.90 8.77 -8.81
C HIS A 258 15.93 9.28 -10.27
N LYS A 259 15.16 10.33 -10.59
CA LYS A 259 14.96 10.86 -11.94
C LYS A 259 14.45 9.79 -12.92
N TYR A 260 13.47 8.99 -12.50
CA TYR A 260 12.86 7.93 -13.32
C TYR A 260 11.53 8.36 -13.93
N ASN A 261 11.33 8.03 -15.21
CA ASN A 261 9.99 7.99 -15.78
C ASN A 261 9.22 6.75 -15.28
N LEU A 262 7.90 6.72 -15.46
CA LEU A 262 7.05 5.65 -14.92
C LEU A 262 7.42 4.26 -15.46
N THR A 263 7.71 4.16 -16.76
CA THR A 263 8.12 2.90 -17.40
C THR A 263 9.39 2.34 -16.76
N LYS A 264 10.43 3.16 -16.57
CA LYS A 264 11.66 2.74 -15.90
C LYS A 264 11.40 2.40 -14.43
N PHE A 265 10.61 3.21 -13.72
CA PHE A 265 10.27 2.98 -12.32
C PHE A 265 9.55 1.64 -12.12
N SER A 266 8.61 1.29 -13.00
CA SER A 266 7.87 0.02 -12.98
C SER A 266 8.77 -1.23 -13.08
N MET A 267 10.00 -1.07 -13.59
CA MET A 267 11.03 -2.12 -13.70
C MET A 267 12.06 -2.06 -12.56
N THR A 268 11.69 -1.46 -11.42
CA THR A 268 12.50 -1.44 -10.19
C THR A 268 11.82 -2.22 -9.07
N ARG A 269 12.59 -2.63 -8.05
CA ARG A 269 12.02 -3.22 -6.83
C ARG A 269 11.24 -2.20 -5.98
N SER A 270 11.28 -0.92 -6.31
CA SER A 270 10.49 0.14 -5.66
C SER A 270 9.07 0.27 -6.19
N ALA A 271 8.75 -0.36 -7.33
CA ALA A 271 7.43 -0.23 -7.95
C ALA A 271 6.34 -0.96 -7.16
N ARG A 272 5.27 -0.22 -6.88
CA ARG A 272 3.98 -0.72 -6.41
C ARG A 272 2.97 -0.73 -7.56
N PHE A 273 1.93 -1.56 -7.45
CA PHE A 273 0.91 -1.70 -8.48
C PHE A 273 -0.50 -1.62 -7.88
N HIS A 274 -1.39 -0.90 -8.57
CA HIS A 274 -2.82 -1.05 -8.39
C HIS A 274 -3.30 -2.32 -9.09
N LEU A 275 -4.35 -2.92 -8.52
CA LEU A 275 -5.08 -4.00 -9.15
C LEU A 275 -6.39 -3.43 -9.71
N ALA A 276 -6.71 -3.75 -10.95
CA ALA A 276 -7.94 -3.33 -11.59
C ALA A 276 -9.16 -3.72 -10.74
N SER A 277 -10.17 -2.85 -10.70
CA SER A 277 -11.45 -3.16 -10.07
C SER A 277 -12.18 -4.26 -10.84
N GLU A 278 -12.09 -4.26 -12.17
CA GLU A 278 -12.60 -5.32 -13.05
C GLU A 278 -11.77 -5.48 -14.35
N TYR A 279 -11.85 -6.64 -15.00
CA TYR A 279 -11.06 -6.93 -16.21
C TYR A 279 -11.56 -6.27 -17.49
N ARG A 280 -12.82 -5.81 -17.52
CA ARG A 280 -13.50 -5.33 -18.74
C ARG A 280 -12.83 -4.09 -19.31
N HIS A 281 -12.35 -3.22 -18.43
CA HIS A 281 -11.75 -1.92 -18.78
C HIS A 281 -10.21 -1.93 -18.70
N ALA A 282 -9.62 -3.12 -18.58
CA ALA A 282 -8.19 -3.31 -18.49
C ALA A 282 -7.58 -3.76 -19.82
N HIS A 283 -6.53 -3.08 -20.25
CA HIS A 283 -5.79 -3.34 -21.48
C HIS A 283 -4.36 -3.70 -21.16
N PHE A 284 -3.84 -4.78 -21.75
CA PHE A 284 -2.45 -5.18 -21.58
C PHE A 284 -1.54 -4.42 -22.56
N LEU A 285 -0.39 -3.94 -22.08
CA LEU A 285 0.64 -3.29 -22.88
C LEU A 285 1.89 -4.19 -22.95
N PRO A 286 2.05 -5.03 -23.98
CA PRO A 286 3.14 -6.02 -24.02
C PRO A 286 4.55 -5.43 -23.98
N GLU A 287 4.73 -4.22 -24.51
CA GLU A 287 5.98 -3.48 -24.50
C GLU A 287 6.36 -2.97 -23.10
N LYS A 288 5.36 -2.74 -22.23
CA LYS A 288 5.55 -2.31 -20.84
C LYS A 288 5.51 -3.48 -19.85
N GLY A 289 4.84 -4.57 -20.21
CA GLY A 289 4.72 -5.78 -19.39
C GLY A 289 3.66 -5.71 -18.29
N TYR A 290 2.84 -4.66 -18.29
CA TYR A 290 1.75 -4.42 -17.33
C TYR A 290 0.52 -3.87 -18.05
N GLY A 291 -0.59 -3.72 -17.35
CA GLY A 291 -1.84 -3.18 -17.88
C GLY A 291 -2.07 -1.69 -17.61
N VAL A 292 -3.06 -1.15 -18.29
CA VAL A 292 -3.63 0.17 -18.02
C VAL A 292 -5.14 0.04 -17.95
N PHE A 293 -5.77 0.78 -17.03
CA PHE A 293 -7.22 0.76 -16.88
C PHE A 293 -7.74 2.10 -16.38
N GLN A 294 -8.96 2.44 -16.79
CA GLN A 294 -9.68 3.56 -16.19
C GLN A 294 -10.36 3.07 -14.92
N ASP A 295 -9.80 3.36 -13.76
CA ASP A 295 -10.45 2.99 -12.50
C ASP A 295 -11.71 3.83 -12.27
N ARG A 296 -12.70 3.22 -11.64
CA ARG A 296 -14.04 3.80 -11.42
C ARG A 296 -14.48 3.50 -10.01
N VAL A 297 -15.44 4.27 -9.51
CA VAL A 297 -16.10 3.92 -8.25
C VAL A 297 -16.72 2.52 -8.39
N TYR A 298 -16.28 1.60 -7.54
CA TYR A 298 -16.73 0.21 -7.57
C TYR A 298 -17.35 -0.20 -6.24
N THR A 299 -18.29 -1.15 -6.31
CA THR A 299 -18.85 -1.78 -5.12
C THR A 299 -18.08 -3.03 -4.68
N HIS A 300 -17.42 -3.69 -5.63
CA HIS A 300 -16.64 -4.91 -5.46
C HIS A 300 -15.48 -4.90 -6.46
N SER A 301 -14.30 -5.36 -6.03
CA SER A 301 -13.10 -5.40 -6.86
C SER A 301 -12.56 -6.82 -7.07
N ILE A 302 -11.60 -6.96 -7.99
CA ILE A 302 -10.80 -8.20 -8.10
C ILE A 302 -10.12 -8.50 -6.76
N MET A 303 -9.60 -7.49 -6.05
CA MET A 303 -8.97 -7.68 -4.75
C MET A 303 -9.96 -8.24 -3.72
N ASP A 304 -11.20 -7.73 -3.68
CA ASP A 304 -12.26 -8.29 -2.82
C ASP A 304 -12.56 -9.76 -3.16
N THR A 305 -12.63 -10.08 -4.44
CA THR A 305 -12.86 -11.46 -4.90
C THR A 305 -11.75 -12.39 -4.41
N ILE A 306 -10.50 -11.93 -4.39
CA ILE A 306 -9.36 -12.71 -3.91
C ILE A 306 -9.38 -12.82 -2.39
N MET A 307 -9.52 -11.70 -1.67
CA MET A 307 -9.50 -11.69 -0.20
C MET A 307 -10.65 -12.52 0.39
N ASN A 308 -11.83 -12.50 -0.22
CA ASN A 308 -12.97 -13.34 0.20
C ASN A 308 -12.70 -14.86 0.07
N GLN A 309 -11.63 -15.29 -0.62
CA GLN A 309 -11.22 -16.70 -0.69
C GLN A 309 -10.31 -17.11 0.48
N ILE A 310 -9.84 -16.15 1.27
CA ILE A 310 -8.83 -16.36 2.32
C ILE A 310 -9.53 -16.53 3.67
N PRO A 311 -9.31 -17.64 4.38
CA PRO A 311 -9.84 -17.83 5.72
C PRO A 311 -9.01 -17.08 6.78
N GLY A 312 -9.64 -16.79 7.91
CA GLY A 312 -8.97 -16.35 9.14
C GLY A 312 -8.26 -17.50 9.87
N LYS A 313 -8.23 -17.43 11.21
CA LYS A 313 -7.48 -18.38 12.07
C LYS A 313 -8.08 -19.80 12.12
N ASP A 314 -9.32 -19.99 11.69
CA ASP A 314 -9.97 -21.31 11.63
C ASP A 314 -9.65 -22.07 10.32
N ASN A 315 -8.80 -21.49 9.46
CA ASN A 315 -8.36 -22.00 8.17
C ASN A 315 -9.55 -22.35 7.23
N TYR A 316 -9.29 -23.11 6.16
CA TYR A 316 -10.30 -23.37 5.13
C TYR A 316 -11.57 -24.13 5.60
N PRO A 317 -11.57 -24.91 6.69
CA PRO A 317 -12.81 -25.49 7.22
C PRO A 317 -13.77 -24.48 7.88
N ALA A 318 -13.38 -23.21 8.02
CA ALA A 318 -14.15 -22.19 8.72
C ALA A 318 -15.60 -22.08 8.19
N LYS A 319 -16.56 -22.16 9.10
CA LYS A 319 -17.99 -21.92 8.85
C LYS A 319 -18.54 -21.12 10.02
N ILE A 320 -18.44 -19.79 9.91
CA ILE A 320 -18.87 -18.86 10.96
C ILE A 320 -19.87 -17.90 10.33
N PHE A 321 -20.99 -17.68 11.01
CA PHE A 321 -22.04 -16.77 10.56
C PHE A 321 -22.39 -15.84 11.71
N ASP A 322 -22.28 -14.55 11.47
CA ASP A 322 -22.50 -13.54 12.50
C ASP A 322 -23.99 -13.20 12.60
N LYS A 323 -24.53 -13.35 13.82
CA LYS A 323 -25.91 -12.99 14.22
C LYS A 323 -25.92 -12.05 15.42
N SER A 324 -24.81 -11.38 15.67
CA SER A 324 -24.66 -10.43 16.77
C SER A 324 -25.69 -9.31 16.64
N LEU A 325 -26.11 -8.74 17.78
CA LEU A 325 -27.12 -7.66 17.82
C LEU A 325 -28.48 -8.02 17.20
N GLY A 326 -28.78 -9.32 17.05
CA GLY A 326 -30.04 -9.79 16.46
C GLY A 326 -30.12 -9.64 14.93
N LEU A 327 -29.01 -9.26 14.27
CA LEU A 327 -28.95 -9.05 12.83
C LEU A 327 -28.02 -10.07 12.17
N GLU A 328 -28.52 -10.82 11.19
CA GLU A 328 -27.69 -11.75 10.41
C GLU A 328 -26.91 -11.00 9.33
N MET A 329 -25.59 -11.20 9.29
CA MET A 329 -24.76 -10.67 8.21
C MET A 329 -24.92 -11.51 6.95
N LEU A 330 -25.27 -10.84 5.86
CA LEU A 330 -25.52 -11.43 4.56
C LEU A 330 -24.46 -10.99 3.53
N ASP A 331 -24.30 -11.79 2.49
CA ASP A 331 -23.43 -11.49 1.35
C ASP A 331 -23.97 -10.27 0.58
N PRO A 332 -23.22 -9.15 0.52
CA PRO A 332 -23.67 -7.93 -0.14
C PRO A 332 -23.73 -8.07 -1.67
N PHE A 333 -23.11 -9.11 -2.24
CA PHE A 333 -23.01 -9.33 -3.68
C PHE A 333 -23.93 -10.44 -4.19
N SER A 334 -24.58 -11.18 -3.30
CA SER A 334 -25.62 -12.13 -3.67
C SER A 334 -26.96 -11.43 -3.90
N SER A 335 -27.62 -11.78 -5.00
CA SER A 335 -29.02 -11.43 -5.26
C SER A 335 -30.01 -12.18 -4.35
N SER A 336 -29.55 -13.26 -3.71
CA SER A 336 -30.31 -14.05 -2.73
C SER A 336 -29.96 -13.66 -1.29
N VAL A 337 -30.82 -14.02 -0.34
CA VAL A 337 -30.55 -13.91 1.10
C VAL A 337 -29.60 -15.04 1.49
N ASN A 338 -28.31 -14.81 1.26
CA ASN A 338 -27.25 -15.76 1.60
C ASN A 338 -26.49 -15.26 2.83
N PRO A 339 -26.44 -16.04 3.93
CA PRO A 339 -25.58 -15.74 5.07
C PRO A 339 -24.11 -15.63 4.64
N LEU A 340 -23.43 -14.59 5.11
CA LEU A 340 -22.01 -14.38 4.85
C LEU A 340 -21.18 -15.26 5.79
N ASN A 341 -20.29 -16.08 5.22
CA ASN A 341 -19.31 -16.80 6.03
C ASN A 341 -18.23 -15.84 6.54
N THR A 342 -18.40 -15.34 7.75
CA THR A 342 -17.51 -14.36 8.38
C THR A 342 -16.18 -14.95 8.81
N GLY A 343 -15.99 -16.27 8.73
CA GLY A 343 -14.69 -16.94 8.91
C GLY A 343 -13.69 -16.65 7.79
N TYR A 344 -14.14 -16.02 6.70
CA TYR A 344 -13.33 -15.58 5.58
C TYR A 344 -13.18 -14.06 5.58
N TYR A 345 -12.06 -13.59 5.05
CA TYR A 345 -11.72 -12.17 5.00
C TYR A 345 -12.66 -11.40 4.09
N HIS A 346 -13.41 -10.48 4.67
CA HIS A 346 -14.33 -9.60 3.95
C HIS A 346 -14.25 -8.18 4.53
N ARG A 347 -14.47 -7.17 3.69
CA ARG A 347 -14.57 -5.77 4.14
C ARG A 347 -15.97 -5.19 4.01
N ARG A 348 -16.89 -5.90 3.35
CA ARG A 348 -18.29 -5.50 3.14
C ARG A 348 -19.24 -6.60 3.56
N TYR A 349 -20.38 -6.18 4.09
CA TYR A 349 -21.50 -7.05 4.44
C TYR A 349 -22.81 -6.27 4.33
N LYS A 350 -23.95 -6.96 4.26
CA LYS A 350 -25.28 -6.33 4.35
C LYS A 350 -26.09 -6.93 5.50
N TYR A 351 -27.00 -6.15 6.08
CA TYR A 351 -28.05 -6.66 6.96
C TYR A 351 -29.36 -6.79 6.19
N ASP A 352 -30.32 -7.55 6.74
CA ASP A 352 -31.65 -7.66 6.14
C ASP A 352 -32.48 -6.39 6.33
N ASP A 353 -32.32 -5.69 7.45
CA ASP A 353 -33.00 -4.41 7.71
C ASP A 353 -32.18 -3.19 7.27
N LYS A 354 -32.88 -2.10 6.92
CA LYS A 354 -32.24 -0.81 6.64
C LYS A 354 -31.84 -0.14 7.95
N GLY A 355 -30.62 0.39 8.01
CA GLY A 355 -30.20 1.28 9.10
C GLY A 355 -30.89 2.65 9.03
N ALA A 356 -30.63 3.49 10.03
CA ALA A 356 -31.23 4.83 10.14
C ALA A 356 -30.97 5.74 8.92
N MET A 357 -29.86 5.53 8.21
CA MET A 357 -29.50 6.25 6.97
C MET A 357 -30.09 5.62 5.71
N GLY A 358 -30.97 4.62 5.84
CA GLY A 358 -31.64 3.94 4.73
C GLY A 358 -30.78 2.91 3.98
N THR A 359 -29.54 2.69 4.40
CA THR A 359 -28.60 1.73 3.79
C THR A 359 -28.67 0.36 4.47
N LYS A 360 -28.53 -0.72 3.68
CA LYS A 360 -28.39 -2.10 4.19
C LYS A 360 -26.92 -2.57 4.20
N THR A 361 -26.08 -1.98 3.36
CA THR A 361 -24.67 -2.37 3.18
C THR A 361 -23.78 -1.57 4.10
N ASN A 362 -22.86 -2.25 4.76
CA ASN A 362 -21.90 -1.69 5.70
C ASN A 362 -20.47 -2.10 5.33
N ASN A 363 -19.49 -1.32 5.79
CA ASN A 363 -18.06 -1.62 5.67
C ASN A 363 -17.48 -2.00 7.04
N ARG A 364 -16.44 -2.84 7.04
CA ARG A 364 -15.58 -3.04 8.21
C ARG A 364 -14.66 -1.82 8.37
N GLY A 365 -14.32 -1.46 9.61
CA GLY A 365 -13.36 -0.37 9.88
C GLY A 365 -13.89 1.05 9.62
N PHE A 366 -15.21 1.23 9.53
CA PHE A 366 -15.91 2.50 9.28
C PHE A 366 -15.52 3.16 7.94
N ALA A 367 -14.39 3.86 7.90
CA ALA A 367 -13.86 4.55 6.72
C ALA A 367 -12.71 3.80 6.04
N ASP A 368 -12.15 2.77 6.70
CA ASP A 368 -10.96 2.08 6.22
C ASP A 368 -11.25 1.25 4.95
N LYS A 369 -10.78 1.75 3.80
CA LYS A 369 -11.00 1.05 2.53
C LYS A 369 -10.13 -0.21 2.41
N ASN A 370 -9.07 -0.36 3.19
CA ASN A 370 -8.05 -1.39 3.02
C ASN A 370 -8.11 -2.50 4.09
N LEU A 371 -9.17 -2.54 4.91
CA LEU A 371 -9.27 -3.49 6.02
C LEU A 371 -10.20 -4.66 5.71
N TRP A 372 -9.63 -5.85 5.60
CA TRP A 372 -10.42 -7.10 5.60
C TRP A 372 -10.43 -7.74 6.97
N VAL A 373 -11.59 -8.26 7.37
CA VAL A 373 -11.81 -8.83 8.70
C VAL A 373 -12.35 -10.25 8.57
N ALA A 374 -11.88 -11.15 9.44
CA ALA A 374 -12.41 -12.50 9.59
C ALA A 374 -12.69 -12.78 11.07
N GLN A 375 -13.80 -13.47 11.35
CA GLN A 375 -14.10 -14.05 12.65
C GLN A 375 -13.34 -15.36 12.86
N THR A 376 -13.17 -15.75 14.12
CA THR A 376 -12.54 -17.02 14.49
C THR A 376 -13.12 -17.57 15.77
N THR A 377 -13.11 -18.89 15.90
CA THR A 377 -13.47 -19.61 17.12
C THR A 377 -12.26 -19.94 18.00
N SER A 378 -11.04 -19.61 17.56
CA SER A 378 -9.80 -19.90 18.28
C SER A 378 -9.70 -19.12 19.59
N ASN A 379 -9.57 -19.83 20.71
CA ASN A 379 -9.35 -19.26 22.05
C ASN A 379 -7.98 -18.59 22.23
N HIS A 380 -7.08 -18.72 21.26
CA HIS A 380 -5.81 -17.99 21.22
C HIS A 380 -5.99 -16.51 20.84
N ILE A 381 -7.14 -16.16 20.24
CA ILE A 381 -7.49 -14.77 19.92
C ILE A 381 -8.32 -14.18 21.06
N ALA A 382 -7.94 -12.98 21.47
CA ALA A 382 -8.60 -12.27 22.56
C ALA A 382 -10.05 -11.96 22.18
N PRO A 383 -11.03 -12.34 23.02
CA PRO A 383 -12.41 -11.99 22.79
C PRO A 383 -12.65 -10.51 23.11
N ILE A 384 -13.55 -9.90 22.33
CA ILE A 384 -14.17 -8.62 22.67
C ILE A 384 -15.56 -8.95 23.21
N HIS A 385 -15.84 -8.44 24.40
CA HIS A 385 -17.14 -8.60 25.05
C HIS A 385 -17.96 -7.32 24.94
N MET A 386 -19.26 -7.48 24.73
CA MET A 386 -20.22 -6.38 24.78
C MET A 386 -21.51 -6.87 25.44
N ASN A 387 -22.05 -6.08 26.36
CA ASN A 387 -23.39 -6.31 26.89
C ASN A 387 -24.37 -5.45 26.12
N ASP A 388 -25.21 -6.10 25.31
CA ASP A 388 -26.27 -5.47 24.56
C ASP A 388 -27.56 -5.49 25.37
N CYS A 389 -27.95 -4.34 25.91
CA CYS A 389 -29.05 -4.20 26.85
C CYS A 389 -30.22 -3.42 26.21
N HIS A 390 -31.36 -4.08 26.04
CA HIS A 390 -32.57 -3.48 25.48
C HIS A 390 -33.67 -3.39 26.52
N LYS A 391 -34.40 -2.28 26.54
CA LYS A 391 -35.61 -2.14 27.36
C LYS A 391 -36.74 -2.92 26.71
N VAL A 392 -37.15 -4.02 27.33
CA VAL A 392 -38.32 -4.80 26.91
C VAL A 392 -39.61 -4.07 27.32
N ASN A 393 -39.59 -3.36 28.46
CA ASN A 393 -40.63 -2.42 28.89
C ASN A 393 -40.03 -1.34 29.81
N ARG A 394 -40.88 -0.50 30.45
CA ARG A 394 -40.42 0.60 31.32
C ARG A 394 -39.61 0.14 32.54
N THR A 395 -39.77 -1.09 33.01
CA THR A 395 -39.18 -1.60 34.26
C THR A 395 -38.21 -2.77 34.06
N TYR A 396 -38.21 -3.40 32.88
CA TYR A 396 -37.37 -4.55 32.57
C TYR A 396 -36.41 -4.26 31.41
N THR A 397 -35.12 -4.42 31.69
CA THR A 397 -34.04 -4.38 30.71
C THR A 397 -33.50 -5.80 30.56
N GLU A 398 -33.52 -6.32 29.34
CA GLU A 398 -32.88 -7.59 29.00
C GLU A 398 -31.48 -7.29 28.46
N CYS A 399 -30.47 -7.94 29.01
CA CYS A 399 -29.08 -7.79 28.58
C CYS A 399 -28.57 -9.12 28.04
N LYS A 400 -28.00 -9.08 26.83
CA LYS A 400 -27.34 -10.22 26.21
C LYS A 400 -25.84 -9.94 26.10
N GLU A 401 -25.03 -10.84 26.66
CA GLU A 401 -23.59 -10.81 26.45
C GLU A 401 -23.27 -11.33 25.03
N ILE A 402 -22.48 -10.57 24.31
CA ILE A 402 -21.96 -10.89 22.98
C ILE A 402 -20.45 -11.03 23.11
N GLU A 403 -19.93 -12.16 22.63
CA GLU A 403 -18.51 -12.46 22.59
C GLU A 403 -18.10 -12.70 21.14
N ALA A 404 -17.07 -11.98 20.66
CA ALA A 404 -16.56 -12.16 19.31
C ALA A 404 -15.03 -12.04 19.26
N ARG A 405 -14.41 -12.76 18.32
CA ARG A 405 -12.96 -12.76 18.08
C ARG A 405 -12.70 -12.46 16.61
N TYR A 406 -11.74 -11.58 16.36
CA TYR A 406 -11.46 -11.08 15.02
C TYR A 406 -9.98 -11.11 14.70
N THR A 407 -9.70 -11.37 13.43
CA THR A 407 -8.41 -11.13 12.80
C THR A 407 -8.58 -10.16 11.64
N TYR A 408 -7.52 -9.42 11.36
CA TYR A 408 -7.49 -8.32 10.40
C TYR A 408 -6.42 -8.59 9.36
N ALA A 409 -6.63 -8.21 8.09
CA ALA A 409 -5.64 -8.44 7.05
C ALA A 409 -5.55 -7.33 5.99
N ILE A 410 -4.35 -7.20 5.43
CA ILE A 410 -4.04 -6.41 4.23
C ILE A 410 -3.29 -7.28 3.21
N PRO A 411 -3.53 -7.11 1.89
CA PRO A 411 -2.71 -7.74 0.86
C PRO A 411 -1.31 -7.11 0.83
N LEU A 412 -0.28 -7.88 0.50
CA LEU A 412 1.11 -7.40 0.37
C LEU A 412 1.57 -7.45 -1.09
N GLU A 413 1.59 -8.65 -1.67
CA GLU A 413 2.11 -8.87 -3.02
C GLU A 413 1.48 -10.09 -3.69
N ILE A 414 1.42 -10.05 -5.02
CA ILE A 414 1.05 -11.19 -5.85
C ILE A 414 2.31 -11.76 -6.49
N ILE A 415 2.51 -13.05 -6.29
CA ILE A 415 3.67 -13.80 -6.77
C ILE A 415 3.21 -14.79 -7.83
N TYR A 416 3.82 -14.75 -9.02
CA TYR A 416 3.64 -15.79 -10.03
C TYR A 416 4.66 -16.90 -9.81
N MET A 417 4.19 -18.04 -9.31
CA MET A 417 4.98 -19.28 -9.39
C MET A 417 5.07 -19.72 -10.84
N THR A 418 6.20 -20.33 -11.23
CA THR A 418 6.49 -20.72 -12.61
C THR A 418 7.03 -22.14 -12.68
N PRO A 419 7.03 -22.79 -13.85
CA PRO A 419 7.61 -24.13 -14.02
C PRO A 419 9.06 -24.26 -13.56
N LEU A 420 9.83 -23.17 -13.52
CA LEU A 420 11.22 -23.18 -13.05
C LEU A 420 11.34 -23.62 -11.58
N ASN A 421 10.28 -23.45 -10.79
CA ASN A 421 10.29 -23.85 -9.39
C ASN A 421 10.34 -25.37 -9.20
N SER A 422 9.97 -26.16 -10.22
CA SER A 422 9.97 -27.63 -10.19
C SER A 422 10.80 -28.27 -11.31
N TRP A 423 11.45 -27.48 -12.17
CA TRP A 423 12.21 -27.98 -13.31
C TRP A 423 13.65 -28.36 -12.95
N ASN A 424 13.88 -29.67 -12.79
CA ASN A 424 15.19 -30.27 -12.51
C ASN A 424 15.64 -31.19 -13.67
N PRO A 425 16.08 -30.63 -14.81
CA PRO A 425 16.40 -31.42 -16.00
C PRO A 425 17.65 -32.30 -15.85
N TYR A 426 18.52 -32.00 -14.90
CA TYR A 426 19.72 -32.79 -14.62
C TYR A 426 19.49 -33.88 -13.57
N ASN A 427 18.26 -34.01 -13.04
CA ASN A 427 17.92 -34.92 -11.95
C ASN A 427 18.87 -34.78 -10.74
N LEU A 428 19.17 -33.54 -10.37
CA LEU A 428 20.05 -33.23 -9.24
C LEU A 428 19.45 -33.79 -7.95
N PRO A 429 20.24 -34.49 -7.11
CA PRO A 429 19.77 -34.97 -5.82
C PRO A 429 19.24 -33.84 -4.94
N TYR A 430 18.15 -34.09 -4.20
CA TYR A 430 17.61 -33.17 -3.21
C TYR A 430 17.67 -33.80 -1.81
N TRP A 431 18.37 -33.14 -0.90
CA TRP A 431 18.49 -33.55 0.49
C TRP A 431 17.52 -32.75 1.34
N ASP A 432 16.53 -33.45 1.90
CA ASP A 432 15.50 -32.82 2.72
C ASP A 432 16.05 -32.35 4.08
N ARG A 433 15.24 -31.60 4.83
CA ARG A 433 15.67 -31.05 6.13
C ARG A 433 15.97 -32.10 7.20
N LYS A 434 15.30 -33.25 7.15
CA LYS A 434 15.47 -34.36 8.10
C LYS A 434 16.62 -35.27 7.68
N HIS A 435 16.88 -35.40 6.38
CA HIS A 435 17.88 -36.31 5.81
C HIS A 435 18.93 -35.55 4.99
N GLY A 436 20.15 -35.44 5.53
CA GLY A 436 21.28 -34.91 4.77
C GLY A 436 21.24 -33.40 4.53
N ARG A 437 20.59 -32.62 5.41
CA ARG A 437 20.49 -31.15 5.31
C ARG A 437 21.81 -30.46 4.96
N TYR A 438 22.93 -30.92 5.53
CA TYR A 438 24.25 -30.31 5.32
C TYR A 438 25.06 -30.96 4.19
N THR A 439 24.52 -32.00 3.53
CA THR A 439 25.22 -32.75 2.48
C THR A 439 25.70 -31.85 1.33
N PRO A 440 24.90 -30.89 0.80
CA PRO A 440 25.37 -30.03 -0.29
C PRO A 440 26.65 -29.25 0.01
N THR A 441 26.83 -28.81 1.25
CA THR A 441 27.94 -27.94 1.69
C THR A 441 28.99 -28.68 2.53
N LYS A 442 28.83 -30.01 2.68
CA LYS A 442 29.80 -30.84 3.42
C LYS A 442 31.19 -30.69 2.78
N ASP A 443 32.24 -30.83 3.59
CA ASP A 443 33.63 -30.75 3.16
C ASP A 443 33.97 -29.40 2.49
N HIS A 444 33.39 -28.32 3.02
CA HIS A 444 33.59 -26.93 2.58
C HIS A 444 33.19 -26.65 1.12
N ARG A 445 32.33 -27.49 0.53
CA ARG A 445 31.75 -27.25 -0.80
C ARG A 445 31.00 -25.92 -0.82
N ASN A 446 31.34 -25.07 -1.79
CA ASN A 446 30.87 -23.68 -1.89
C ASN A 446 30.16 -23.38 -3.22
N GLY A 447 29.95 -24.39 -4.06
CA GLY A 447 29.28 -24.27 -5.35
C GLY A 447 30.21 -23.83 -6.48
N ALA A 448 31.52 -24.03 -6.37
CA ALA A 448 32.44 -23.76 -7.48
C ALA A 448 32.26 -24.75 -8.64
N PHE A 449 32.81 -24.42 -9.82
CA PHE A 449 32.65 -25.22 -11.05
C PHE A 449 33.62 -26.39 -11.20
N ASN A 450 34.08 -26.97 -10.09
CA ASN A 450 34.94 -28.16 -10.08
C ASN A 450 34.36 -29.22 -9.15
N ALA A 451 34.68 -30.49 -9.40
CA ALA A 451 34.05 -31.61 -8.70
C ALA A 451 34.31 -31.61 -7.18
N THR A 452 35.45 -31.08 -6.74
CA THR A 452 35.83 -30.99 -5.32
C THR A 452 34.97 -30.00 -4.55
N ASN A 453 34.69 -28.84 -5.14
CA ASN A 453 34.06 -27.70 -4.44
C ASN A 453 32.61 -27.41 -4.88
N ALA A 454 32.12 -28.05 -5.95
CA ALA A 454 30.71 -28.02 -6.34
C ALA A 454 29.82 -28.54 -5.21
N TYR A 455 28.58 -28.06 -5.10
CA TYR A 455 27.65 -28.59 -4.11
C TYR A 455 27.32 -30.06 -4.40
N ASN A 456 27.21 -30.88 -3.35
CA ASN A 456 26.82 -32.29 -3.51
C ASN A 456 25.28 -32.43 -3.51
N GLY A 457 24.66 -32.22 -4.67
CA GLY A 457 23.21 -32.07 -4.79
C GLY A 457 22.69 -30.74 -4.24
N THR A 458 21.40 -30.70 -3.94
CA THR A 458 20.65 -29.50 -3.55
C THR A 458 19.91 -29.70 -2.24
N ASN A 459 19.46 -28.60 -1.62
CA ASN A 459 18.59 -28.63 -0.44
C ASN A 459 17.73 -27.35 -0.39
N TYR A 460 17.01 -27.15 0.70
CA TYR A 460 16.14 -25.99 0.88
C TYR A 460 16.85 -24.62 0.85
N ALA A 461 18.17 -24.53 1.10
CA ALA A 461 18.95 -23.28 1.14
C ALA A 461 19.93 -23.13 -0.04
N ASN A 462 20.14 -24.21 -0.80
CA ASN A 462 20.94 -24.31 -2.01
C ASN A 462 20.06 -24.88 -3.12
N TYR A 463 18.99 -24.17 -3.44
CA TYR A 463 17.96 -24.55 -4.39
C TYR A 463 18.31 -24.04 -5.80
N TYR A 464 19.21 -24.77 -6.46
CA TYR A 464 19.72 -24.44 -7.79
C TYR A 464 19.45 -25.61 -8.76
N TRP A 465 18.40 -25.49 -9.58
CA TRP A 465 18.05 -26.52 -10.59
C TRP A 465 18.02 -25.98 -12.01
N THR A 466 17.75 -24.69 -12.20
CA THR A 466 17.59 -24.08 -13.52
C THR A 466 18.92 -24.09 -14.27
N PRO A 467 19.02 -24.67 -15.48
CA PRO A 467 20.23 -24.60 -16.28
C PRO A 467 20.67 -23.16 -16.53
N THR A 468 21.96 -22.84 -16.38
CA THR A 468 22.45 -21.47 -16.62
C THR A 468 22.17 -20.97 -18.04
N ALA A 469 22.15 -21.89 -19.03
CA ALA A 469 21.86 -21.58 -20.43
C ALA A 469 20.40 -21.10 -20.68
N PHE A 470 19.52 -21.24 -19.70
CA PHE A 470 18.18 -20.65 -19.77
C PHE A 470 18.24 -19.12 -19.72
N PHE A 471 19.22 -18.55 -19.01
CA PHE A 471 19.44 -17.11 -18.86
C PHE A 471 20.68 -16.63 -19.63
N SER A 472 20.76 -15.32 -19.93
CA SER A 472 21.98 -14.70 -20.51
C SER A 472 22.51 -13.51 -19.71
N GLY A 473 22.02 -13.31 -18.48
CA GLY A 473 22.37 -12.18 -17.62
C GLY A 473 22.61 -12.60 -16.17
N LYS A 474 23.04 -11.64 -15.36
CA LYS A 474 23.17 -11.77 -13.90
C LYS A 474 21.83 -11.44 -13.21
N GLU A 475 21.76 -11.70 -11.91
CA GLU A 475 20.67 -11.20 -11.07
C GLU A 475 20.54 -9.68 -11.21
N LEU A 476 19.31 -9.18 -11.19
CA LEU A 476 18.99 -7.78 -11.43
C LEU A 476 18.83 -7.03 -10.10
N ASN A 477 19.27 -5.77 -10.07
CA ASN A 477 19.07 -4.84 -8.96
C ASN A 477 19.66 -5.28 -7.61
N HIS A 478 20.81 -5.98 -7.57
CA HIS A 478 21.42 -6.55 -6.35
C HIS A 478 21.36 -5.64 -5.09
N ASP A 479 20.92 -6.21 -3.97
CA ASP A 479 20.86 -5.60 -2.63
C ASP A 479 21.74 -6.37 -1.64
N ALA A 480 22.20 -5.72 -0.56
CA ALA A 480 23.05 -6.36 0.44
C ALA A 480 22.36 -7.51 1.21
N ALA A 481 21.03 -7.53 1.25
CA ALA A 481 20.24 -8.62 1.82
C ALA A 481 20.04 -9.80 0.85
N ASP A 482 20.31 -9.65 -0.45
CA ASP A 482 20.16 -10.71 -1.43
C ASP A 482 21.22 -11.81 -1.17
N THR A 483 20.78 -13.06 -0.99
CA THR A 483 21.70 -14.19 -0.66
C THR A 483 22.07 -15.05 -1.87
N VAL A 484 21.55 -14.71 -3.05
CA VAL A 484 21.70 -15.52 -4.27
C VAL A 484 23.09 -15.36 -4.90
N LYS A 485 23.68 -16.48 -5.32
CA LYS A 485 24.82 -16.50 -6.24
C LYS A 485 24.31 -16.61 -7.68
N ASN A 486 24.86 -15.82 -8.61
CA ASN A 486 24.43 -15.81 -10.03
C ASN A 486 24.35 -17.20 -10.68
N SER A 487 25.38 -18.02 -10.47
CA SER A 487 25.41 -19.43 -10.90
C SER A 487 26.37 -20.22 -10.02
N VAL A 488 26.10 -21.51 -9.87
CA VAL A 488 26.90 -22.43 -9.05
C VAL A 488 27.07 -23.78 -9.77
N GLY A 489 28.11 -24.51 -9.39
CA GLY A 489 28.30 -25.92 -9.74
C GLY A 489 27.61 -26.83 -8.74
N VAL A 490 26.82 -27.79 -9.24
CA VAL A 490 26.17 -28.84 -8.45
C VAL A 490 26.49 -30.20 -9.05
N LEU A 491 26.85 -31.16 -8.22
CA LEU A 491 27.07 -32.55 -8.62
C LEU A 491 25.73 -33.23 -8.88
N ASP A 492 25.61 -33.87 -10.06
CA ASP A 492 24.53 -34.83 -10.33
C ASP A 492 24.80 -36.18 -9.66
N SER A 493 23.87 -37.12 -9.79
CA SER A 493 24.00 -38.47 -9.21
C SER A 493 25.19 -39.28 -9.73
N HIS A 494 25.81 -38.86 -10.84
CA HIS A 494 26.97 -39.50 -11.45
C HIS A 494 28.28 -38.76 -11.11
N GLY A 495 28.23 -37.71 -10.27
CA GLY A 495 29.38 -36.90 -9.89
C GLY A 495 29.81 -35.88 -10.95
N ASN A 496 29.00 -35.63 -11.99
CA ASN A 496 29.32 -34.60 -12.97
C ASN A 496 28.89 -33.22 -12.45
N VAL A 497 29.74 -32.21 -12.66
CA VAL A 497 29.41 -30.83 -12.30
C VAL A 497 28.44 -30.23 -13.33
N ARG A 498 27.25 -29.85 -12.87
CA ARG A 498 26.24 -29.11 -13.64
C ARG A 498 26.26 -27.65 -13.25
N ARG A 499 26.25 -26.77 -14.24
CA ARG A 499 26.14 -25.32 -14.03
C ARG A 499 24.66 -24.93 -13.99
N VAL A 500 24.24 -24.43 -12.83
CA VAL A 500 22.85 -24.10 -12.55
C VAL A 500 22.72 -22.73 -11.89
N SER A 501 21.58 -22.09 -12.11
CA SER A 501 21.12 -20.87 -11.47
C SER A 501 20.01 -21.20 -10.48
N ALA A 502 19.72 -20.24 -9.60
CA ALA A 502 18.75 -20.40 -8.54
C ALA A 502 17.34 -20.68 -9.10
N SER A 503 16.53 -21.50 -8.41
CA SER A 503 15.20 -21.91 -8.88
C SER A 503 14.05 -21.40 -7.99
N GLY A 504 14.38 -20.73 -6.89
CA GLY A 504 13.41 -20.09 -6.02
C GLY A 504 12.79 -18.85 -6.64
N ILE A 505 11.85 -18.28 -5.89
CA ILE A 505 11.14 -17.05 -6.26
C ILE A 505 12.08 -15.85 -6.22
N ARG A 506 11.88 -14.90 -7.13
CA ARG A 506 12.63 -13.65 -7.23
C ARG A 506 11.73 -12.50 -7.62
N ILE A 507 12.19 -11.25 -7.46
CA ILE A 507 11.42 -10.08 -7.91
C ILE A 507 11.39 -10.04 -9.44
N PHE A 508 12.55 -10.18 -10.07
CA PHE A 508 12.71 -10.22 -11.53
C PHE A 508 13.49 -11.46 -11.96
N LEU A 509 13.05 -12.08 -13.05
CA LEU A 509 13.83 -13.06 -13.77
C LEU A 509 15.00 -12.39 -14.49
N PRO A 510 16.22 -12.98 -14.43
CA PRO A 510 17.32 -12.59 -15.28
C PRO A 510 16.90 -12.65 -16.74
N ASN A 511 17.61 -11.93 -17.59
CA ASN A 511 17.29 -11.88 -19.01
C ASN A 511 17.19 -13.29 -19.62
N ILE A 512 16.00 -13.64 -20.12
CA ILE A 512 15.75 -14.88 -20.87
C ILE A 512 15.93 -14.58 -22.36
N PRO A 513 16.89 -15.19 -23.07
CA PRO A 513 17.10 -14.96 -24.50
C PRO A 513 15.82 -15.11 -25.33
N GLY A 514 15.52 -14.12 -26.17
CA GLY A 514 14.31 -14.10 -27.00
C GLY A 514 13.01 -13.72 -26.26
N VAL A 515 13.06 -13.55 -24.94
CA VAL A 515 11.90 -13.16 -24.12
C VAL A 515 12.17 -11.83 -23.41
N GLY A 516 13.30 -11.66 -22.74
CA GLY A 516 13.64 -10.47 -21.96
C GLY A 516 13.58 -10.70 -20.45
N VAL A 517 13.50 -9.59 -19.70
CA VAL A 517 13.33 -9.57 -18.24
C VAL A 517 11.84 -9.63 -17.89
N LEU A 518 11.48 -10.42 -16.89
CA LEU A 518 10.09 -10.59 -16.45
C LEU A 518 9.97 -10.42 -14.95
N ARG A 519 8.93 -9.71 -14.49
CA ARG A 519 8.61 -9.55 -13.07
C ARG A 519 7.80 -10.74 -12.57
N GLN A 520 8.24 -11.34 -11.46
CA GLN A 520 7.50 -12.41 -10.77
C GLN A 520 6.72 -11.91 -9.56
N ARG A 521 7.24 -10.89 -8.84
CA ARG A 521 6.63 -10.32 -7.63
C ARG A 521 6.03 -8.94 -7.91
N TRP A 522 4.73 -8.82 -7.66
CA TRP A 522 3.92 -7.63 -7.91
C TRP A 522 3.38 -7.10 -6.58
N SER A 523 4.02 -6.08 -6.03
CA SER A 523 3.58 -5.49 -4.76
C SER A 523 2.28 -4.71 -4.96
N VAL A 524 1.23 -5.15 -4.30
CA VAL A 524 -0.13 -4.57 -4.35
C VAL A 524 -0.56 -4.04 -2.98
N THR A 525 0.42 -3.83 -2.10
CA THR A 525 0.19 -3.39 -0.73
C THR A 525 -0.54 -2.05 -0.70
N PRO A 526 -1.52 -1.87 0.19
CA PRO A 526 -2.00 -0.54 0.53
C PRO A 526 -0.95 0.20 1.36
N VAL A 527 -0.96 1.53 1.29
CA VAL A 527 -0.13 2.42 2.11
C VAL A 527 -1.06 3.16 3.06
N HIS A 528 -0.68 3.31 4.33
CA HIS A 528 -1.55 3.93 5.34
C HIS A 528 -2.02 5.35 4.95
N ARG A 529 -1.11 6.11 4.33
CA ARG A 529 -1.38 7.47 3.87
C ARG A 529 -2.41 7.55 2.73
N ASP A 530 -2.65 6.46 1.99
CA ASP A 530 -3.65 6.41 0.89
C ASP A 530 -5.09 6.69 1.39
N GLY A 531 -5.34 6.63 2.70
CA GLY A 531 -6.61 6.99 3.31
C GLY A 531 -6.73 8.47 3.71
N SER A 532 -5.60 9.17 3.85
CA SER A 532 -5.56 10.57 4.28
C SER A 532 -6.23 11.49 3.26
N SER A 533 -7.02 12.47 3.71
CA SER A 533 -7.62 13.48 2.83
C SER A 533 -6.57 14.28 2.08
N VAL A 534 -5.48 14.66 2.75
CA VAL A 534 -4.36 15.38 2.13
C VAL A 534 -3.74 14.57 1.00
N GLN A 535 -3.51 13.27 1.21
CA GLN A 535 -2.95 12.40 0.18
C GLN A 535 -3.90 12.27 -1.02
N LYS A 536 -5.22 12.17 -0.78
CA LYS A 536 -6.23 12.09 -1.84
C LYS A 536 -6.23 13.33 -2.72
N GLU A 537 -6.20 14.53 -2.12
CA GLU A 537 -6.11 15.79 -2.87
C GLU A 537 -4.79 15.90 -3.64
N LEU A 538 -3.66 15.48 -3.04
CA LEU A 538 -2.36 15.47 -3.71
C LEU A 538 -2.31 14.48 -4.89
N ASP A 539 -2.91 13.30 -4.75
CA ASP A 539 -2.98 12.32 -5.84
C ASP A 539 -3.92 12.80 -6.97
N ALA A 540 -5.03 13.47 -6.64
CA ALA A 540 -5.90 14.11 -7.63
C ALA A 540 -5.16 15.23 -8.39
N MET A 541 -4.43 16.09 -7.67
CA MET A 541 -3.59 17.13 -8.27
C MET A 541 -2.49 16.53 -9.16
N LYS A 542 -1.84 15.45 -8.71
CA LYS A 542 -0.82 14.72 -9.49
C LYS A 542 -1.41 14.20 -10.81
N GLU A 543 -2.59 13.60 -10.76
CA GLU A 543 -3.32 13.12 -11.94
C GLU A 543 -3.65 14.27 -12.91
N MET A 544 -4.20 15.36 -12.40
CA MET A 544 -4.50 16.57 -13.18
C MET A 544 -3.25 17.14 -13.86
N ILE A 545 -2.12 17.21 -13.16
CA ILE A 545 -0.87 17.76 -13.70
C ILE A 545 -0.26 16.82 -14.76
N ASN A 546 -0.23 15.51 -14.49
CA ASN A 546 0.30 14.53 -15.44
C ASN A 546 -0.53 14.46 -16.73
N HIS A 547 -1.82 14.79 -16.65
CA HIS A 547 -2.78 14.73 -17.76
C HIS A 547 -3.44 16.09 -18.00
N ILE A 548 -2.66 17.17 -17.89
CA ILE A 548 -3.14 18.57 -17.90
C ILE A 548 -4.01 18.95 -19.10
N GLY A 549 -3.72 18.39 -20.29
CA GLY A 549 -4.56 18.61 -21.47
C GLY A 549 -5.96 18.00 -21.32
N ALA A 550 -6.05 16.80 -20.74
CA ALA A 550 -7.30 16.06 -20.56
C ALA A 550 -8.16 16.62 -19.41
N PHE A 551 -7.52 17.19 -18.39
CA PHE A 551 -8.18 17.76 -17.21
C PHE A 551 -8.16 19.30 -17.19
N SER A 552 -7.87 19.94 -18.33
CA SER A 552 -7.78 21.40 -18.44
C SER A 552 -9.04 22.13 -17.98
N ASN A 553 -10.21 21.50 -18.15
CA ASN A 553 -11.51 22.00 -17.70
C ASN A 553 -11.76 21.93 -16.18
N LEU A 554 -10.93 21.20 -15.43
CA LEU A 554 -11.01 21.14 -13.96
C LEU A 554 -10.19 22.25 -13.29
N PHE A 555 -9.29 22.91 -14.01
CA PHE A 555 -8.61 24.10 -13.52
C PHE A 555 -9.56 25.30 -13.56
N GLN A 556 -9.54 26.13 -12.52
CA GLN A 556 -10.33 27.38 -12.49
C GLN A 556 -9.94 28.29 -13.66
N GLU A 557 -8.66 28.34 -13.97
CA GLU A 557 -8.12 28.97 -15.18
C GLU A 557 -7.38 27.89 -15.99
N PRO A 558 -7.83 27.58 -17.22
CA PRO A 558 -7.19 26.57 -18.04
C PRO A 558 -5.70 26.89 -18.25
N PRO A 559 -4.79 25.98 -17.88
CA PRO A 559 -3.36 26.20 -18.07
C PRO A 559 -3.06 26.34 -19.56
N ALA A 560 -2.13 27.23 -19.91
CA ALA A 560 -1.64 27.40 -21.27
C ALA A 560 -0.78 26.19 -21.69
N VAL A 561 -1.42 25.05 -21.99
CA VAL A 561 -0.73 23.80 -22.36
C VAL A 561 -0.08 23.89 -23.76
N SER A 562 -0.33 24.97 -24.50
CA SER A 562 0.36 25.31 -25.74
C SER A 562 0.68 26.80 -25.81
N GLY A 563 1.90 27.19 -25.45
CA GLY A 563 2.62 28.33 -26.05
C GLY A 563 2.03 29.75 -25.95
N SER A 564 0.92 29.99 -25.26
CA SER A 564 0.41 31.34 -25.02
C SER A 564 -0.12 31.43 -23.59
N ALA A 565 0.77 31.78 -22.66
CA ALA A 565 0.33 32.28 -21.38
C ALA A 565 -0.64 33.45 -21.63
N VAL A 566 -1.81 33.43 -21.00
CA VAL A 566 -2.55 34.67 -20.77
C VAL A 566 -1.67 35.45 -19.80
N GLN A 567 -0.86 36.34 -20.34
CA GLN A 567 -0.19 37.36 -19.56
C GLN A 567 -1.34 38.17 -18.95
N GLN A 568 -1.55 38.09 -17.62
CA GLN A 568 -2.37 39.07 -16.94
C GLN A 568 -1.85 40.43 -17.39
N ALA A 569 -2.70 41.20 -18.08
CA ALA A 569 -2.34 42.54 -18.49
C ALA A 569 -2.11 43.35 -17.20
N PRO A 570 -1.07 44.19 -17.15
CA PRO A 570 -0.83 45.01 -15.97
C PRO A 570 -2.05 45.90 -15.69
N ASP A 571 -2.33 46.14 -14.41
CA ASP A 571 -3.41 47.01 -13.97
C ASP A 571 -3.33 48.37 -14.66
N ALA A 572 -4.47 48.94 -15.02
CA ALA A 572 -4.53 50.26 -15.60
C ALA A 572 -4.14 51.30 -14.54
N HIS A 573 -3.05 52.01 -14.79
CA HIS A 573 -2.50 53.02 -13.90
C HIS A 573 -3.02 54.41 -14.25
N PHE A 574 -3.47 55.16 -13.24
CA PHE A 574 -3.98 56.51 -13.40
C PHE A 574 -3.43 57.43 -12.34
N ARG A 575 -3.54 58.74 -12.61
CA ARG A 575 -3.16 59.81 -11.68
C ARG A 575 -4.22 60.90 -11.65
N THR A 576 -4.46 61.43 -10.45
CA THR A 576 -5.35 62.58 -10.23
C THR A 576 -4.69 63.88 -10.72
N SER A 577 -5.46 64.95 -10.82
CA SER A 577 -4.89 66.29 -11.04
C SER A 577 -4.07 66.73 -9.82
N LEU A 578 -3.36 67.86 -9.91
CA LEU A 578 -2.79 68.45 -8.69
C LEU A 578 -3.92 69.00 -7.79
N ALA A 579 -3.82 68.73 -6.49
CA ALA A 579 -4.71 69.28 -5.46
C ALA A 579 -4.59 70.80 -5.41
N THR A 580 -5.71 71.46 -5.12
CA THR A 580 -5.81 72.93 -5.13
C THR A 580 -6.13 73.54 -3.76
N LYS A 581 -6.37 72.72 -2.73
CA LYS A 581 -6.66 73.17 -1.36
C LYS A 581 -5.45 72.97 -0.44
N ASP A 582 -5.34 73.86 0.55
CA ASP A 582 -4.29 73.86 1.58
C ASP A 582 -4.92 74.23 2.94
N PRO A 583 -4.75 73.42 4.01
CA PRO A 583 -4.02 72.15 4.08
C PRO A 583 -4.71 71.01 3.29
N PRO A 584 -3.97 70.05 2.69
CA PRO A 584 -2.56 69.70 2.96
C PRO A 584 -1.52 70.23 1.94
N GLY A 585 -1.92 70.97 0.91
CA GLY A 585 -1.00 71.59 -0.05
C GLY A 585 -0.93 70.84 -1.38
N ARG A 586 -0.08 71.30 -2.31
CA ARG A 586 -0.08 70.83 -3.71
C ARG A 586 0.54 69.44 -3.87
N HIS A 587 -0.26 68.44 -4.18
CA HIS A 587 0.16 67.05 -4.43
C HIS A 587 -0.81 66.35 -5.41
N TYR A 588 -0.56 65.09 -5.76
CA TYR A 588 -1.45 64.23 -6.56
C TYR A 588 -1.41 62.82 -6.01
N HIS A 589 -2.39 61.99 -6.37
CA HIS A 589 -2.39 60.57 -6.07
C HIS A 589 -2.40 59.75 -7.34
N GLU A 590 -1.93 58.52 -7.22
CA GLU A 590 -2.04 57.50 -8.25
C GLU A 590 -3.08 56.46 -7.83
N LEU A 591 -3.66 55.76 -8.79
CA LEU A 591 -4.54 54.62 -8.52
C LEU A 591 -4.36 53.57 -9.61
N PHE A 592 -4.64 52.33 -9.24
CA PHE A 592 -4.53 51.17 -10.12
C PHE A 592 -5.90 50.50 -10.19
N ILE A 593 -6.35 50.20 -11.40
CA ILE A 593 -7.62 49.51 -11.66
C ILE A 593 -7.28 48.19 -12.36
N GLU A 594 -7.69 47.07 -11.78
CA GLU A 594 -7.50 45.74 -12.37
C GLU A 594 -8.07 45.68 -13.80
N ASP A 595 -7.46 44.91 -14.71
CA ASP A 595 -7.87 44.86 -16.12
C ASP A 595 -9.34 44.47 -16.33
N SER A 596 -9.90 43.63 -15.46
CA SER A 596 -11.33 43.29 -15.49
C SER A 596 -12.22 44.49 -15.20
N ASP A 597 -11.88 45.27 -14.17
CA ASP A 597 -12.63 46.46 -13.76
C ASP A 597 -12.43 47.60 -14.73
N TYR A 598 -11.24 47.73 -15.32
CA TYR A 598 -10.94 48.64 -16.41
C TYR A 598 -11.85 48.38 -17.62
N LYS A 599 -12.06 47.11 -17.99
CA LYS A 599 -12.99 46.72 -19.07
C LYS A 599 -14.45 46.97 -18.71
N LEU A 600 -14.85 46.73 -17.45
CA LEU A 600 -16.19 47.06 -16.98
C LEU A 600 -16.45 48.57 -17.03
N ALA A 601 -15.49 49.39 -16.62
CA ALA A 601 -15.61 50.83 -16.68
C ALA A 601 -15.67 51.37 -18.11
N LEU A 602 -14.88 50.81 -19.03
CA LEU A 602 -14.98 51.10 -20.48
C LEU A 602 -16.36 50.76 -21.06
N SER A 603 -17.09 49.80 -20.47
CA SER A 603 -18.46 49.46 -20.86
C SER A 603 -19.52 50.40 -20.28
N GLY A 604 -19.11 51.46 -19.57
CA GLY A 604 -19.97 52.49 -18.99
C GLY A 604 -20.39 52.23 -17.55
N GLN A 605 -19.80 51.24 -16.87
CA GLN A 605 -20.02 51.02 -15.44
C GLN A 605 -19.09 51.89 -14.59
N THR A 606 -19.45 52.07 -13.31
CA THR A 606 -18.60 52.75 -12.34
C THR A 606 -17.90 51.70 -11.47
N VAL A 607 -16.59 51.88 -11.26
CA VAL A 607 -15.75 50.99 -10.44
C VAL A 607 -15.11 51.79 -9.32
N THR A 608 -14.82 51.16 -8.18
CA THR A 608 -14.23 51.85 -7.02
C THR A 608 -12.76 51.49 -6.89
N ALA A 609 -11.91 52.48 -6.64
CA ALA A 609 -10.48 52.28 -6.41
C ALA A 609 -10.00 53.15 -5.24
N GLU A 610 -9.02 52.65 -4.49
CA GLU A 610 -8.29 53.44 -3.49
C GLU A 610 -7.07 54.09 -4.14
N THR A 611 -6.80 55.35 -3.80
CA THR A 611 -5.61 56.04 -4.27
C THR A 611 -4.39 55.78 -3.38
N THR A 612 -3.19 55.95 -3.92
CA THR A 612 -1.93 55.85 -3.16
C THR A 612 -1.85 56.94 -2.10
N MET A 613 -1.20 56.68 -0.96
CA MET A 613 -1.06 57.69 0.09
C MET A 613 -0.06 58.78 -0.33
N GLU A 614 -0.51 60.04 -0.37
CA GLU A 614 0.34 61.21 -0.57
C GLU A 614 -0.08 62.35 0.35
N SER A 615 0.87 63.18 0.77
CA SER A 615 0.64 64.23 1.78
C SER A 615 -0.15 63.72 3.02
N SER A 616 0.17 62.50 3.46
CA SER A 616 -0.41 61.79 4.63
C SER A 616 -1.90 61.44 4.57
N HIS A 617 -2.52 61.32 3.38
CA HIS A 617 -3.88 60.78 3.24
C HIS A 617 -4.08 60.02 1.91
N THR A 618 -5.23 59.34 1.78
CA THR A 618 -5.71 58.62 0.60
C THR A 618 -7.15 59.02 0.29
N HIS A 619 -7.65 58.62 -0.88
CA HIS A 619 -9.05 58.75 -1.27
C HIS A 619 -9.63 57.41 -1.74
N MET A 620 -10.90 57.20 -1.46
CA MET A 620 -11.72 56.18 -2.12
C MET A 620 -12.51 56.84 -3.27
N VAL A 621 -12.19 56.48 -4.50
CA VAL A 621 -12.78 57.10 -5.69
C VAL A 621 -13.67 56.13 -6.47
N GLU A 622 -14.86 56.60 -6.86
CA GLU A 622 -15.70 55.95 -7.85
C GLU A 622 -15.33 56.48 -9.25
N VAL A 623 -14.83 55.63 -10.13
CA VAL A 623 -14.30 55.98 -11.45
C VAL A 623 -15.17 55.39 -12.55
N ALA A 624 -15.44 56.20 -13.58
CA ALA A 624 -16.15 55.77 -14.79
C ALA A 624 -15.45 56.29 -16.04
N TYR A 625 -15.64 55.60 -17.16
CA TYR A 625 -15.22 56.09 -18.47
C TYR A 625 -16.38 56.80 -19.16
N ASP A 626 -16.19 58.07 -19.52
CA ASP A 626 -17.15 58.79 -20.35
C ASP A 626 -16.87 58.50 -21.83
N SER A 627 -17.72 57.69 -22.44
CA SER A 627 -17.60 57.30 -23.84
C SER A 627 -17.82 58.44 -24.84
N HIS A 628 -18.45 59.55 -24.45
CA HIS A 628 -18.70 60.68 -25.34
C HIS A 628 -17.51 61.63 -25.42
N THR A 629 -16.82 61.84 -24.30
CA THR A 629 -15.64 62.71 -24.21
C THR A 629 -14.32 61.95 -24.27
N HIS A 630 -14.38 60.61 -24.19
CA HIS A 630 -13.25 59.68 -24.12
C HIS A 630 -12.32 59.91 -22.91
N GLN A 631 -12.87 60.42 -21.80
CA GLN A 631 -12.13 60.73 -20.58
C GLN A 631 -12.48 59.82 -19.41
N TRP A 632 -11.52 59.63 -18.51
CA TRP A 632 -11.72 58.94 -17.24
C TRP A 632 -12.10 59.95 -16.19
N VAL A 633 -13.21 59.69 -15.48
CA VAL A 633 -13.78 60.64 -14.54
C VAL A 633 -14.07 60.01 -13.18
N ILE A 634 -13.77 60.75 -12.13
CA ILE A 634 -14.16 60.50 -10.75
C ILE A 634 -15.60 60.99 -10.60
N LYS A 635 -16.52 60.07 -10.33
CA LYS A 635 -17.93 60.35 -10.05
C LYS A 635 -18.16 60.68 -8.58
N LYS A 636 -17.38 60.08 -7.69
CA LYS A 636 -17.36 60.39 -6.26
C LYS A 636 -15.98 60.16 -5.67
N CYS A 637 -15.70 60.87 -4.59
CA CYS A 637 -14.45 60.81 -3.85
C CYS A 637 -14.78 60.89 -2.36
N ASP A 638 -14.44 59.86 -1.60
CA ASP A 638 -14.78 59.70 -0.16
C ASP A 638 -16.27 59.92 0.12
N ASP A 639 -17.13 59.28 -0.69
CA ASP A 639 -18.59 59.42 -0.69
C ASP A 639 -19.12 60.84 -0.96
N MET A 640 -18.26 61.79 -1.33
CA MET A 640 -18.61 63.14 -1.75
C MET A 640 -18.57 63.29 -3.27
N ALA A 641 -19.27 64.29 -3.82
CA ALA A 641 -19.28 64.54 -5.27
C ALA A 641 -17.91 64.99 -5.82
N HIS A 642 -17.07 65.59 -4.99
CA HIS A 642 -15.72 66.06 -5.36
C HIS A 642 -14.75 65.73 -4.23
N CYS A 643 -13.47 65.52 -4.55
CA CYS A 643 -12.45 65.30 -3.53
C CYS A 643 -12.28 66.56 -2.67
N TRP A 644 -12.24 66.36 -1.35
CA TRP A 644 -12.28 67.45 -0.37
C TRP A 644 -11.02 68.34 -0.43
N ASP A 645 -9.91 67.81 -0.93
CA ASP A 645 -8.62 68.47 -1.10
C ASP A 645 -8.47 69.19 -2.48
N GLY A 646 -9.51 69.10 -3.31
CA GLY A 646 -9.66 69.90 -4.52
C GLY A 646 -8.98 69.33 -5.77
N HIS A 647 -8.85 68.01 -5.87
CA HIS A 647 -8.62 67.34 -7.15
C HIS A 647 -9.76 67.57 -8.14
N SER A 648 -9.43 67.69 -9.42
CA SER A 648 -10.43 67.69 -10.48
C SER A 648 -11.00 66.29 -10.66
N GLU A 649 -12.20 66.23 -11.24
CA GLU A 649 -12.86 64.95 -11.53
C GLU A 649 -12.18 64.18 -12.66
N ILE A 650 -11.18 64.72 -13.36
CA ILE A 650 -10.58 64.06 -14.52
C ILE A 650 -9.32 63.31 -14.11
N LEU A 651 -9.30 62.01 -14.40
CA LEU A 651 -8.13 61.16 -14.25
C LEU A 651 -7.31 61.10 -15.53
N THR A 652 -5.99 61.15 -15.37
CA THR A 652 -5.04 60.97 -16.47
C THR A 652 -4.51 59.54 -16.42
N LYS A 653 -4.73 58.76 -17.48
CA LYS A 653 -4.13 57.43 -17.61
C LYS A 653 -2.62 57.56 -17.81
N ILE A 654 -1.84 56.87 -16.98
CA ILE A 654 -0.40 56.75 -17.08
C ILE A 654 -0.11 55.41 -17.77
N GLN A 655 0.78 55.43 -18.77
CA GLN A 655 1.05 54.26 -19.63
C GLN A 655 1.63 53.08 -18.87
#